data_AF-A0A434D0D1-F1
#
_entry.id   AF-A0A434D0D1-F1
#
_cell.length_a   1.000
_cell.length_b   1.000
_cell.length_c   1.000
_cell.angle_alpha   90.00
_cell.angle_beta   90.00
_cell.angle_gamma   90.00
#
_symmetry.space_group_name_H-M   'P 1'
#
loop_
_entity.id
_entity.type
_entity.pdbx_description
1 polymer ?
#
loop_
_entity_poly.entity_id
_entity_poly.type
_entity_poly.pdbx_seq_one_letter_code
_entity_poly.pdbx_strand_id
1 'polypeptide(L)'
;RNCATYNYGASGKPLFGSQSNDRGCASIPICRRGDRDRDCRPPVEKKVDLILKKRARVPVCTADGICHFVIDIINNGTSTYNGPLTVIDSYPAGAPASSTFGPSPPWTCVPTGPGLFRCDHAGISLPPGGSTPIVVKAVMPAGYQSDIVENCATVKPIPGENDLTNNKACAKERFRHPNGGKPTLRITKVCNGSLAGAALISCRITVISFGTAAPTGPVRVNDAATLVAGGAPVQIQTVTPDGAEWACGPVPANALSCQIPGAVMTPGTSRHFDVTVSANGAFENCARGSYGPAPGDDVVYPFGQACAKGGGASTIRVEKTGDRECRLGQPCSFEITVTNDGATAFSGPVRIGDAIGVEGLGRLEGVEITSIDPPFGCSPEPATLPASCIANLSLGAGESRVHHVTVVIPDDGRLANLQGNVSGQNCVGVLSPDTRVQGGGDVLGGDQANVQGDRGKAYACHPFTISQETKKECSQGFVMNDAGRCVCPEGTTYRNGQCSPGGGIVPKPEQPKRCVLLEGQIRTEDGRCVCPRGTGLENGRCVRTDKPEQCTIRGQVHNADGDCVCPRGTEIRGNACRPVQPKPEQCTIRGQVHDADGDCVCPRGTEVRNGACRPMRPKPEQCTIRGQVHDADGDCVCPRGTEVRNGACRPIRPKPEQCTIRGQVHDAKGNCVCPRGTEVRGNACRRKQPTQEQCDIRGQVHNKRGECVCPRGTQVINGACRKPRQEVECAPGSQMINGQCQPIIRRRCPEGTIGRYPNCRPLRGQPSLELNPGLLLQQVLPRRRPQVEQQQDPVPDRILKLQQQ
;
A
#
# COMPACT_ATOMS: atom_id res chain seq x y z
N ARG A 1 77.94 -6.35 6.26
CA ARG A 1 76.58 -6.93 6.24
C ARG A 1 76.32 -7.60 7.58
N ASN A 2 75.24 -7.25 8.25
CA ASN A 2 74.75 -7.89 9.47
C ASN A 2 73.38 -8.53 9.16
N CYS A 3 73.10 -9.71 9.70
CA CYS A 3 71.82 -10.39 9.48
C CYS A 3 71.32 -11.01 10.79
N ALA A 4 70.04 -10.84 11.06
CA ALA A 4 69.32 -11.58 12.10
C ALA A 4 68.50 -12.71 11.44
N THR A 5 68.35 -13.83 12.12
CA THR A 5 67.48 -14.95 11.69
C THR A 5 66.82 -15.54 12.93
N TYR A 6 65.53 -15.81 12.88
CA TYR A 6 64.82 -16.39 14.02
C TYR A 6 65.11 -17.90 14.13
N ASN A 7 65.56 -18.36 15.30
CA ASN A 7 65.86 -19.77 15.56
C ASN A 7 64.70 -20.44 16.33
N TYR A 8 63.83 -21.12 15.58
CA TYR A 8 62.68 -21.85 16.13
C TYR A 8 63.05 -23.01 17.06
N GLY A 9 64.13 -23.73 16.77
CA GLY A 9 64.59 -24.84 17.61
C GLY A 9 65.02 -24.38 19.00
N ALA A 10 65.69 -23.22 19.07
CA ALA A 10 66.10 -22.61 20.34
C ALA A 10 64.95 -21.92 21.10
N SER A 11 63.87 -21.51 20.42
CA SER A 11 62.75 -20.79 21.05
C SER A 11 61.67 -21.70 21.65
N GLY A 12 61.69 -23.00 21.31
CA GLY A 12 60.68 -23.97 21.77
C GLY A 12 59.25 -23.65 21.32
N LYS A 13 59.10 -22.82 20.27
CA LYS A 13 57.79 -22.47 19.69
C LYS A 13 57.55 -23.24 18.40
N PRO A 14 56.30 -23.67 18.13
CA PRO A 14 55.96 -24.30 16.86
C PRO A 14 56.18 -23.32 15.70
N LEU A 15 56.47 -23.87 14.53
CA LEU A 15 56.63 -23.11 13.29
C LEU A 15 55.32 -22.38 12.97
N PHE A 16 55.41 -21.08 12.66
CA PHE A 16 54.27 -20.26 12.27
C PHE A 16 54.65 -19.33 11.12
N GLY A 17 53.70 -19.01 10.24
CA GLY A 17 53.95 -18.10 9.12
C GLY A 17 54.82 -18.71 8.01
N SER A 18 55.47 -17.85 7.23
CA SER A 18 56.25 -18.23 6.05
C SER A 18 57.75 -18.08 6.31
N GLN A 19 58.45 -19.21 6.46
CA GLN A 19 59.86 -19.24 6.85
C GLN A 19 60.84 -18.54 5.89
N SER A 20 60.36 -18.18 4.69
CA SER A 20 61.13 -17.42 3.71
C SER A 20 61.41 -15.97 4.14
N ASN A 21 60.69 -15.42 5.13
CA ASN A 21 60.87 -14.05 5.60
C ASN A 21 61.48 -13.91 7.01
N ASP A 22 61.81 -15.02 7.69
CA ASP A 22 62.38 -15.03 9.05
C ASP A 22 63.88 -14.64 9.11
N ARG A 23 64.44 -14.14 8.00
CA ARG A 23 65.82 -13.66 7.87
C ARG A 23 65.86 -12.23 7.35
N GLY A 24 66.18 -11.28 8.23
CA GLY A 24 66.46 -9.89 7.86
C GLY A 24 67.96 -9.63 7.75
N CYS A 25 68.39 -8.94 6.69
CA CYS A 25 69.79 -8.52 6.52
C CYS A 25 69.88 -7.00 6.28
N ALA A 26 70.75 -6.34 7.04
CA ALA A 26 71.20 -4.98 6.77
C ALA A 26 72.61 -5.01 6.16
N SER A 27 72.81 -4.30 5.06
CA SER A 27 74.11 -4.15 4.40
C SER A 27 74.49 -2.68 4.38
N ILE A 28 75.71 -2.39 4.83
CA ILE A 28 76.39 -1.11 4.65
C ILE A 28 77.73 -1.39 3.96
N PRO A 29 78.14 -0.61 2.94
CA PRO A 29 79.50 -0.64 2.44
C PRO A 29 80.47 -0.11 3.50
N ILE A 30 81.63 -0.76 3.66
CA ILE A 30 82.69 -0.28 4.56
C ILE A 30 83.69 0.49 3.70
N CYS A 31 83.48 1.81 3.56
CA CYS A 31 84.39 2.70 2.85
C CYS A 31 85.75 2.77 3.57
N ARG A 32 86.85 2.56 2.84
CA ARG A 32 88.22 2.74 3.34
C ARG A 32 88.69 4.17 3.07
N ARG A 33 89.68 4.64 3.83
CA ARG A 33 90.22 5.99 3.71
C ARG A 33 90.97 6.14 2.37
N GLY A 34 90.29 6.70 1.37
CA GLY A 34 90.83 6.89 0.01
C GLY A 34 89.87 6.50 -1.12
N ASP A 35 88.78 5.78 -0.82
CA ASP A 35 87.82 5.36 -1.84
C ASP A 35 87.11 6.56 -2.46
N ARG A 36 87.14 6.67 -3.80
CA ARG A 36 86.53 7.76 -4.59
C ARG A 36 85.14 7.40 -5.12
N ASP A 37 84.41 6.52 -4.43
CA ASP A 37 83.05 6.17 -4.81
C ASP A 37 82.11 7.34 -4.50
N ARG A 38 81.24 7.70 -5.46
CA ARG A 38 80.30 8.81 -5.35
C ARG A 38 79.31 8.61 -4.20
N ASP A 39 79.03 7.36 -3.88
CA ASP A 39 78.06 6.96 -2.86
C ASP A 39 78.74 6.73 -1.48
N CYS A 40 80.09 6.73 -1.41
CA CYS A 40 80.87 6.76 -0.16
C CYS A 40 81.01 8.19 0.41
N ARG A 41 79.89 8.79 0.81
CA ARG A 41 79.90 9.94 1.73
C ARG A 41 79.65 9.45 3.16
N PRO A 42 80.66 9.35 4.04
CA PRO A 42 80.39 9.06 5.45
C PRO A 42 79.47 10.15 6.02
N PRO A 43 78.42 9.82 6.80
CA PRO A 43 77.50 10.82 7.34
C PRO A 43 78.26 11.86 8.18
N VAL A 44 78.39 13.08 7.66
CA VAL A 44 79.24 14.13 8.24
C VAL A 44 78.63 14.71 9.52
N GLU A 45 77.34 14.47 9.78
CA GLU A 45 76.64 14.99 10.95
C GLU A 45 76.11 13.87 11.85
N LYS A 46 76.55 13.93 13.11
CA LYS A 46 75.98 13.20 14.24
C LYS A 46 74.59 13.78 14.53
N LYS A 47 73.54 13.15 13.98
CA LYS A 47 72.14 13.58 14.14
C LYS A 47 71.35 12.51 14.90
N VAL A 48 70.39 12.98 15.70
CA VAL A 48 69.33 12.15 16.28
C VAL A 48 68.08 12.34 15.42
N ASP A 49 67.32 11.28 15.24
CA ASP A 49 66.10 11.22 14.41
C ASP A 49 65.19 10.11 14.94
N LEU A 50 63.95 10.42 15.33
CA LEU A 50 63.00 9.48 15.93
C LEU A 50 61.83 9.15 14.98
N ILE A 51 61.96 8.04 14.25
CA ILE A 51 60.82 7.51 13.50
C ILE A 51 59.82 6.82 14.44
N LEU A 52 58.55 7.20 14.32
CA LEU A 52 57.44 6.52 14.98
C LEU A 52 56.80 5.54 13.98
N LYS A 53 56.72 4.27 14.36
CA LYS A 53 55.91 3.26 13.65
C LYS A 53 54.74 2.85 14.53
N LYS A 54 53.57 2.62 13.93
CA LYS A 54 52.38 2.18 14.65
C LYS A 54 51.72 1.03 13.89
N ARG A 55 51.30 -0.01 14.61
CA ARG A 55 50.72 -1.22 14.03
C ARG A 55 49.56 -1.73 14.89
N ALA A 56 48.59 -2.33 14.22
CA ALA A 56 47.62 -3.21 14.84
C ALA A 56 48.34 -4.48 15.34
N ARG A 57 47.97 -4.99 16.52
CA ARG A 57 48.48 -6.25 17.06
C ARG A 57 47.68 -7.43 16.51
N VAL A 58 46.41 -7.19 16.16
CA VAL A 58 45.51 -8.15 15.53
C VAL A 58 44.74 -7.46 14.39
N PRO A 59 44.36 -8.15 13.29
CA PRO A 59 43.68 -7.48 12.17
C PRO A 59 42.23 -7.05 12.48
N VAL A 60 41.67 -7.52 13.60
CA VAL A 60 40.27 -7.32 14.00
C VAL A 60 40.21 -7.17 15.52
N CYS A 61 39.45 -6.20 16.01
CA CYS A 61 39.16 -6.07 17.45
C CYS A 61 38.43 -7.31 17.99
N THR A 62 38.52 -7.55 19.30
CA THR A 62 37.82 -8.69 19.95
C THR A 62 36.30 -8.55 19.87
N ALA A 63 35.60 -9.66 20.15
CA ALA A 63 34.13 -9.68 20.22
C ALA A 63 33.56 -8.70 21.27
N ASP A 64 34.32 -8.35 22.31
CA ASP A 64 33.91 -7.38 23.34
C ASP A 64 34.28 -5.93 22.98
N GLY A 65 34.66 -5.66 21.72
CA GLY A 65 35.00 -4.33 21.23
C GLY A 65 36.38 -3.81 21.69
N ILE A 66 37.31 -4.70 22.06
CA ILE A 66 38.66 -4.34 22.50
C ILE A 66 39.64 -4.39 21.30
N CYS A 67 40.33 -3.29 21.05
CA CYS A 67 41.33 -3.14 19.98
C CYS A 67 42.75 -2.98 20.55
N HIS A 68 43.78 -3.45 19.85
CA HIS A 68 45.13 -3.59 20.39
C HIS A 68 46.23 -3.01 19.49
N PHE A 69 46.77 -1.83 19.82
CA PHE A 69 47.83 -1.21 19.02
C PHE A 69 49.21 -1.34 19.67
N VAL A 70 50.26 -1.26 18.86
CA VAL A 70 51.65 -1.09 19.32
C VAL A 70 52.23 0.13 18.62
N ILE A 71 52.80 1.04 19.40
CA ILE A 71 53.62 2.17 18.95
C ILE A 71 55.07 1.78 19.19
N ASP A 72 55.90 1.80 18.14
CA ASP A 72 57.34 1.56 18.23
C ASP A 72 58.05 2.90 17.92
N ILE A 73 58.74 3.48 18.91
CA ILE A 73 59.59 4.66 18.74
C ILE A 73 61.02 4.17 18.50
N ILE A 74 61.65 4.57 17.40
CA ILE A 74 62.95 4.03 16.96
C ILE A 74 63.90 5.19 16.67
N ASN A 75 65.12 5.14 17.20
CA ASN A 75 66.17 6.07 16.81
C ASN A 75 66.74 5.64 15.44
N ASN A 76 66.33 6.36 14.40
CA ASN A 76 66.80 6.20 13.01
C ASN A 76 68.04 7.08 12.71
N GLY A 77 68.45 7.91 13.66
CA GLY A 77 69.64 8.74 13.59
C GLY A 77 70.96 7.98 13.76
N THR A 78 72.07 8.69 13.57
CA THR A 78 73.44 8.17 13.67
C THR A 78 74.05 8.30 15.07
N SER A 79 73.35 8.96 15.99
CA SER A 79 73.82 9.24 17.36
C SER A 79 72.85 8.75 18.42
N THR A 80 73.38 8.30 19.56
CA THR A 80 72.57 7.88 20.71
C THR A 80 71.76 9.05 21.26
N TYR A 81 70.43 8.90 21.29
CA TYR A 81 69.56 9.81 22.00
C TYR A 81 69.63 9.54 23.50
N ASN A 82 69.73 10.59 24.32
CA ASN A 82 69.62 10.52 25.78
C ASN A 82 68.70 11.65 26.25
N GLY A 83 67.50 11.33 26.73
CA GLY A 83 66.55 12.35 27.19
C GLY A 83 65.12 11.86 27.41
N PRO A 84 64.20 12.76 27.80
CA PRO A 84 62.80 12.45 28.03
C PRO A 84 61.98 12.44 26.72
N LEU A 85 61.12 11.43 26.57
CA LEU A 85 60.19 11.34 25.43
C LEU A 85 58.77 11.71 25.84
N THR A 86 58.06 12.45 24.97
CA THR A 86 56.60 12.56 24.98
C THR A 86 56.05 11.94 23.70
N VAL A 87 55.05 11.08 23.82
CA VAL A 87 54.18 10.63 22.72
C VAL A 87 52.75 11.13 22.97
N ILE A 88 52.08 11.59 21.92
CA ILE A 88 50.65 11.91 21.91
C ILE A 88 49.94 10.86 21.07
N ASP A 89 48.99 10.14 21.66
CA ASP A 89 48.15 9.14 21.01
C ASP A 89 46.72 9.67 20.84
N SER A 90 46.11 9.45 19.67
CA SER A 90 44.81 10.03 19.30
C SER A 90 43.92 9.12 18.45
N TYR A 91 42.61 9.33 18.54
CA TYR A 91 41.58 8.57 17.84
C TYR A 91 40.73 9.49 16.94
N PRO A 92 41.16 9.76 15.68
CA PRO A 92 40.55 10.78 14.83
C PRO A 92 39.10 10.46 14.40
N ALA A 93 38.71 9.17 14.38
CA ALA A 93 37.40 8.70 13.92
C ALA A 93 36.44 8.33 15.07
N GLY A 94 36.71 8.79 16.30
CA GLY A 94 35.85 8.58 17.47
C GLY A 94 36.61 7.99 18.66
N ALA A 95 36.37 8.56 19.85
CA ALA A 95 37.08 8.19 21.07
C ALA A 95 36.68 6.79 21.59
N PRO A 96 37.63 6.03 22.17
CA PRO A 96 37.31 4.84 22.95
C PRO A 96 36.65 5.22 24.29
N ALA A 97 35.88 4.30 24.87
CA ALA A 97 35.32 4.44 26.21
C ALA A 97 36.42 4.40 27.29
N SER A 98 37.49 3.62 27.06
CA SER A 98 38.73 3.70 27.83
C SER A 98 39.93 3.27 26.99
N SER A 99 41.12 3.75 27.33
CA SER A 99 42.37 3.25 26.76
C SER A 99 43.42 3.08 27.86
N THR A 100 44.18 2.00 27.77
CA THR A 100 45.22 1.62 28.72
C THR A 100 46.54 1.41 27.99
N PHE A 101 47.63 1.87 28.60
CA PHE A 101 48.95 1.93 27.99
C PHE A 101 49.97 1.19 28.86
N GLY A 102 50.94 0.53 28.23
CA GLY A 102 52.04 -0.11 28.94
C GLY A 102 53.28 -0.35 28.07
N PRO A 103 54.42 -0.72 28.68
CA PRO A 103 54.62 -0.95 30.10
C PRO A 103 54.64 0.35 30.93
N SER A 104 54.01 0.33 32.11
CA SER A 104 54.00 1.42 33.09
C SER A 104 54.39 0.83 34.46
N PRO A 105 55.55 1.20 35.06
CA PRO A 105 56.65 2.00 34.47
C PRO A 105 57.28 1.32 33.23
N PRO A 106 58.07 2.05 32.39
CA PRO A 106 58.56 3.42 32.57
C PRO A 106 57.69 4.52 31.95
N TRP A 107 56.64 4.18 31.18
CA TRP A 107 55.73 5.18 30.61
C TRP A 107 54.67 5.63 31.61
N THR A 108 54.41 6.94 31.66
CA THR A 108 53.30 7.55 32.39
C THR A 108 52.34 8.15 31.38
N CYS A 109 51.16 7.55 31.22
CA CYS A 109 50.17 7.98 30.23
C CYS A 109 48.92 8.56 30.91
N VAL A 110 48.53 9.78 30.52
CA VAL A 110 47.37 10.51 31.03
C VAL A 110 46.43 10.94 29.91
N PRO A 111 45.10 10.87 30.08
CA PRO A 111 44.15 11.46 29.14
C PRO A 111 44.25 12.98 29.17
N THR A 112 44.32 13.62 28.00
CA THR A 112 44.35 15.07 27.84
C THR A 112 43.14 15.62 27.07
N GLY A 113 42.25 14.74 26.63
CA GLY A 113 40.96 15.07 26.01
C GLY A 113 40.23 13.81 25.53
N PRO A 114 39.00 13.93 25.00
CA PRO A 114 38.27 12.80 24.44
C PRO A 114 39.07 12.11 23.33
N GLY A 115 39.49 10.87 23.56
CA GLY A 115 40.32 10.12 22.60
C GLY A 115 41.70 10.73 22.34
N LEU A 116 42.26 11.45 23.32
CA LEU A 116 43.60 12.03 23.26
C LEU A 116 44.38 11.72 24.55
N PHE A 117 45.56 11.13 24.41
CA PHE A 117 46.39 10.67 25.53
C PHE A 117 47.83 11.15 25.37
N ARG A 118 48.45 11.61 26.46
CA ARG A 118 49.85 12.01 26.53
C ARG A 118 50.62 10.96 27.33
N CYS A 119 51.59 10.32 26.71
CA CYS A 119 52.51 9.36 27.33
C CYS A 119 53.90 9.97 27.47
N ASP A 120 54.43 10.04 28.69
CA ASP A 120 55.76 10.56 28.99
C ASP A 120 56.70 9.47 29.52
N HIS A 121 57.97 9.56 29.15
CA HIS A 121 59.06 8.71 29.63
C HIS A 121 60.15 9.61 30.22
N ALA A 122 60.45 9.48 31.52
CA ALA A 122 61.27 10.44 32.26
C ALA A 122 62.72 10.60 31.73
N GLY A 123 63.30 9.52 31.19
CA GLY A 123 64.56 9.56 30.45
C GLY A 123 64.90 8.20 29.87
N ILE A 124 65.36 8.15 28.61
CA ILE A 124 65.77 6.92 27.93
C ILE A 124 67.09 7.14 27.17
N SER A 125 67.90 6.09 27.08
CA SER A 125 69.04 6.00 26.16
C SER A 125 68.65 5.11 24.98
N LEU A 126 68.51 5.70 23.79
CA LEU A 126 68.24 4.96 22.54
C LEU A 126 69.48 5.05 21.64
N PRO A 127 70.31 3.98 21.54
CA PRO A 127 71.40 3.95 20.55
C PRO A 127 70.85 3.95 19.12
N PRO A 128 71.68 4.22 18.09
CA PRO A 128 71.29 4.10 16.69
C PRO A 128 70.66 2.73 16.38
N GLY A 129 69.45 2.73 15.81
CA GLY A 129 68.63 1.53 15.57
C GLY A 129 67.91 0.95 16.79
N GLY A 130 68.12 1.49 17.99
CA GLY A 130 67.42 1.10 19.20
C GLY A 130 65.98 1.60 19.23
N SER A 131 65.10 0.88 19.93
CA SER A 131 63.67 1.20 19.99
C SER A 131 63.04 0.99 21.36
N THR A 132 61.90 1.63 21.60
CA THR A 132 61.05 1.44 22.78
C THR A 132 59.57 1.36 22.37
N PRO A 133 58.81 0.34 22.85
CA PRO A 133 57.41 0.19 22.51
C PRO A 133 56.46 0.80 23.55
N ILE A 134 55.27 1.20 23.09
CA ILE A 134 54.07 1.41 23.91
C ILE A 134 52.96 0.51 23.35
N VAL A 135 52.46 -0.41 24.17
CA VAL A 135 51.27 -1.22 23.90
C VAL A 135 50.03 -0.46 24.35
N VAL A 136 49.03 -0.39 23.47
CA VAL A 136 47.75 0.28 23.70
C VAL A 136 46.63 -0.76 23.67
N LYS A 137 45.79 -0.79 24.69
CA LYS A 137 44.53 -1.57 24.72
C LYS A 137 43.38 -0.58 24.85
N ALA A 138 42.61 -0.45 23.77
CA ALA A 138 41.46 0.44 23.67
C ALA A 138 40.16 -0.36 23.80
N VAL A 139 39.18 0.15 24.55
CA VAL A 139 37.83 -0.40 24.65
C VAL A 139 36.89 0.56 23.95
N MET A 140 36.28 0.14 22.84
CA MET A 140 35.35 0.99 22.08
C MET A 140 33.96 0.99 22.73
N PRO A 141 33.19 2.10 22.64
CA PRO A 141 31.82 2.14 23.15
C PRO A 141 30.90 1.20 22.36
N ALA A 142 29.87 0.65 23.01
CA ALA A 142 28.92 -0.28 22.39
C ALA A 142 28.18 0.31 21.17
N GLY A 143 28.03 1.64 21.12
CA GLY A 143 27.45 2.39 20.01
C GLY A 143 28.45 2.89 18.96
N TYR A 144 29.68 2.36 18.89
CA TYR A 144 30.66 2.75 17.88
C TYR A 144 30.14 2.47 16.46
N GLN A 145 30.11 3.50 15.60
CA GLN A 145 29.41 3.48 14.30
C GLN A 145 30.28 3.06 13.10
N SER A 146 31.61 3.01 13.28
CA SER A 146 32.56 2.69 12.22
C SER A 146 32.97 1.22 12.26
N ASP A 147 33.12 0.59 11.11
CA ASP A 147 33.67 -0.76 10.97
C ASP A 147 35.22 -0.79 11.04
N ILE A 148 35.84 0.36 11.25
CA ILE A 148 37.30 0.56 11.37
C ILE A 148 37.58 1.48 12.56
N VAL A 149 38.45 1.03 13.47
CA VAL A 149 39.08 1.88 14.49
C VAL A 149 40.43 2.34 13.95
N GLU A 150 40.58 3.64 13.71
CA GLU A 150 41.87 4.26 13.42
C GLU A 150 42.44 4.89 14.69
N ASN A 151 43.69 4.58 14.99
CA ASN A 151 44.43 5.11 16.11
C ASN A 151 45.79 5.61 15.61
N CYS A 152 46.12 6.87 15.92
CA CYS A 152 47.33 7.57 15.47
C CYS A 152 48.20 7.94 16.68
N ALA A 153 49.52 8.00 16.50
CA ALA A 153 50.43 8.53 17.51
C ALA A 153 51.44 9.49 16.87
N THR A 154 51.95 10.43 17.66
CA THR A 154 52.99 11.40 17.28
C THR A 154 53.99 11.57 18.43
N VAL A 155 55.28 11.34 18.18
CA VAL A 155 56.34 11.69 19.15
C VAL A 155 56.65 13.19 19.04
N LYS A 156 56.77 13.88 20.18
CA LYS A 156 57.11 15.31 20.16
C LYS A 156 58.55 15.51 19.65
N PRO A 157 58.80 16.59 18.87
CA PRO A 157 60.15 16.95 18.43
C PRO A 157 61.14 17.03 19.58
N ILE A 158 62.35 16.50 19.39
CA ILE A 158 63.45 16.58 20.37
C ILE A 158 64.58 17.51 19.89
N PRO A 159 65.45 18.02 20.81
CA PRO A 159 66.59 18.85 20.40
C PRO A 159 67.55 18.10 19.46
N GLY A 160 67.86 18.70 18.31
CA GLY A 160 68.79 18.15 17.31
C GLY A 160 68.15 17.27 16.23
N GLU A 161 66.86 16.98 16.35
CA GLU A 161 66.06 16.32 15.31
C GLU A 161 65.64 17.32 14.22
N ASN A 162 65.76 16.91 12.95
CA ASN A 162 65.55 17.79 11.79
C ASN A 162 64.48 17.28 10.83
N ASP A 163 64.31 15.97 10.71
CA ASP A 163 63.13 15.38 10.08
C ASP A 163 62.08 15.20 11.17
N LEU A 164 60.88 15.74 10.93
CA LEU A 164 59.72 15.58 11.81
C LEU A 164 58.54 14.92 11.07
N THR A 165 58.75 14.57 9.79
CA THR A 165 57.71 13.98 8.92
C THR A 165 57.47 12.50 9.26
N ASN A 166 58.48 11.86 9.85
CA ASN A 166 58.52 10.49 10.32
C ASN A 166 58.08 10.33 11.80
N ASN A 167 57.83 11.43 12.54
CA ASN A 167 57.41 11.41 13.94
C ASN A 167 55.95 10.94 14.15
N LYS A 168 55.15 10.73 13.09
CA LYS A 168 53.73 10.37 13.15
C LYS A 168 53.40 9.11 12.36
N ALA A 169 52.63 8.20 12.96
CA ALA A 169 52.06 7.05 12.27
C ALA A 169 50.66 6.69 12.79
N CYS A 170 49.86 6.04 11.95
CA CYS A 170 48.51 5.58 12.25
C CYS A 170 48.38 4.08 11.94
N ALA A 171 47.51 3.40 12.69
CA ALA A 171 47.15 2.00 12.49
C ALA A 171 45.63 1.84 12.51
N LYS A 172 45.14 0.82 11.81
CA LYS A 172 43.72 0.49 11.68
C LYS A 172 43.46 -0.94 12.10
N GLU A 173 42.47 -1.15 12.95
CA GLU A 173 41.88 -2.46 13.23
C GLU A 173 40.44 -2.50 12.75
N ARG A 174 40.00 -3.64 12.22
CA ARG A 174 38.60 -3.80 11.82
C ARG A 174 37.73 -3.98 13.06
N PHE A 175 36.74 -3.11 13.24
CA PHE A 175 35.73 -3.28 14.27
C PHE A 175 34.64 -4.24 13.76
N ARG A 176 34.54 -5.41 14.39
CA ARG A 176 33.32 -6.22 14.26
C ARG A 176 32.34 -5.71 15.30
N HIS A 177 31.26 -5.08 14.86
CA HIS A 177 30.14 -4.72 15.71
C HIS A 177 29.67 -5.97 16.48
N PRO A 178 29.84 -6.02 17.83
CA PRO A 178 29.45 -7.18 18.63
C PRO A 178 27.96 -7.48 18.49
N ASN A 179 27.18 -6.40 18.43
CA ASN A 179 25.75 -6.37 18.15
C ASN A 179 25.51 -5.79 16.75
N GLY A 180 26.03 -6.46 15.71
CA GLY A 180 25.93 -6.05 14.31
C GLY A 180 24.52 -6.08 13.69
N GLY A 181 23.48 -5.85 14.50
CA GLY A 181 22.10 -5.82 14.05
C GLY A 181 21.34 -4.59 14.55
N LYS A 182 20.43 -4.09 13.71
CA LYS A 182 19.55 -2.97 14.09
C LYS A 182 18.26 -3.55 14.69
N PRO A 183 17.88 -3.20 15.94
CA PRO A 183 16.56 -3.52 16.45
C PRO A 183 15.50 -2.78 15.62
N THR A 184 14.75 -3.55 14.82
CA THR A 184 13.66 -3.07 13.98
C THR A 184 12.40 -3.73 14.47
N LEU A 185 11.60 -3.00 15.24
CA LEU A 185 10.30 -3.46 15.71
C LEU A 185 9.19 -2.92 14.82
N ARG A 186 8.06 -3.62 14.79
CA ARG A 186 6.80 -3.13 14.22
C ARG A 186 5.67 -3.41 15.21
N ILE A 187 4.77 -2.45 15.36
CA ILE A 187 3.50 -2.65 16.06
C ILE A 187 2.37 -2.89 15.05
N THR A 188 1.48 -3.83 15.36
CA THR A 188 0.20 -4.04 14.68
C THR A 188 -0.90 -4.18 15.72
N LYS A 189 -2.11 -3.75 15.38
CA LYS A 189 -3.28 -3.86 16.25
C LYS A 189 -4.49 -4.28 15.43
N VAL A 190 -5.28 -5.20 15.96
CA VAL A 190 -6.53 -5.68 15.37
C VAL A 190 -7.58 -5.71 16.48
N CYS A 191 -8.74 -5.11 16.25
CA CYS A 191 -9.91 -5.31 17.11
C CYS A 191 -10.85 -6.29 16.43
N ASN A 192 -11.52 -7.13 17.22
CA ASN A 192 -12.58 -7.99 16.71
C ASN A 192 -13.73 -7.14 16.16
N GLY A 193 -14.37 -7.64 15.11
CA GLY A 193 -15.56 -7.00 14.53
C GLY A 193 -16.67 -6.84 15.57
N SER A 194 -17.47 -5.77 15.44
CA SER A 194 -18.56 -5.48 16.37
C SER A 194 -19.65 -6.54 16.26
N LEU A 195 -20.06 -7.15 17.37
CA LEU A 195 -21.27 -7.97 17.47
C LEU A 195 -22.42 -7.13 18.01
N ALA A 196 -23.66 -7.43 17.61
CA ALA A 196 -24.83 -6.83 18.25
C ALA A 196 -24.84 -7.17 19.76
N GLY A 197 -25.03 -6.14 20.59
CA GLY A 197 -25.05 -6.26 22.05
C GLY A 197 -23.68 -6.50 22.72
N ALA A 198 -22.55 -6.34 22.02
CA ALA A 198 -21.22 -6.44 22.63
C ALA A 198 -20.85 -5.19 23.44
N ALA A 199 -20.96 -5.28 24.77
CA ALA A 199 -20.50 -4.24 25.70
C ALA A 199 -18.96 -4.22 25.87
N LEU A 200 -18.27 -5.28 25.42
CA LEU A 200 -16.82 -5.44 25.49
C LEU A 200 -16.29 -5.92 24.13
N ILE A 201 -15.21 -5.29 23.65
CA ILE A 201 -14.57 -5.64 22.39
C ILE A 201 -13.09 -5.94 22.63
N SER A 202 -12.67 -7.14 22.24
CA SER A 202 -11.27 -7.56 22.33
C SER A 202 -10.45 -6.95 21.20
N CYS A 203 -9.27 -6.42 21.54
CA CYS A 203 -8.27 -5.95 20.60
C CYS A 203 -6.91 -6.57 20.92
N ARG A 204 -6.32 -7.25 19.93
CA ARG A 204 -4.96 -7.78 19.98
C ARG A 204 -3.95 -6.72 19.59
N ILE A 205 -2.96 -6.46 20.43
CA ILE A 205 -1.77 -5.67 20.08
C ILE A 205 -0.60 -6.63 19.93
N THR A 206 0.08 -6.60 18.77
CA THR A 206 1.25 -7.44 18.48
C THR A 206 2.46 -6.57 18.19
N VAL A 207 3.60 -6.91 18.80
CA VAL A 207 4.92 -6.36 18.52
C VAL A 207 5.77 -7.45 17.86
N ILE A 208 6.32 -7.15 16.68
CA ILE A 208 7.11 -8.09 15.89
C ILE A 208 8.53 -7.54 15.69
N SER A 209 9.54 -8.37 15.97
CA SER A 209 10.95 -8.06 15.76
C SER A 209 11.40 -8.51 14.37
N PHE A 210 11.57 -7.55 13.47
CA PHE A 210 12.20 -7.73 12.15
C PHE A 210 13.68 -7.33 12.15
N GLY A 211 14.21 -6.95 13.32
CA GLY A 211 15.59 -6.53 13.49
C GLY A 211 16.58 -7.69 13.36
N THR A 212 17.84 -7.34 13.15
CA THR A 212 18.97 -8.29 13.19
C THR A 212 19.62 -8.41 14.57
N ALA A 213 19.12 -7.65 15.56
CA ALA A 213 19.46 -7.79 16.98
C ALA A 213 18.24 -7.41 17.84
N ALA A 214 18.26 -7.81 19.12
CA ALA A 214 17.27 -7.43 20.11
C ALA A 214 17.45 -5.95 20.56
N PRO A 215 16.38 -5.25 20.98
CA PRO A 215 16.47 -3.92 21.59
C PRO A 215 17.36 -3.90 22.86
N THR A 216 18.20 -2.88 22.99
CA THR A 216 19.14 -2.70 24.11
C THR A 216 18.48 -2.21 25.41
N GLY A 217 17.25 -1.69 25.33
CA GLY A 217 16.44 -1.29 26.48
C GLY A 217 15.02 -1.88 26.39
N PRO A 218 14.18 -1.67 27.41
CA PRO A 218 12.82 -2.21 27.45
C PRO A 218 11.98 -1.70 26.27
N VAL A 219 11.08 -2.56 25.79
CA VAL A 219 10.07 -2.22 24.79
C VAL A 219 8.79 -1.82 25.52
N ARG A 220 8.27 -0.63 25.24
CA ARG A 220 7.04 -0.10 25.82
C ARG A 220 5.97 0.13 24.77
N VAL A 221 4.74 -0.22 25.12
CA VAL A 221 3.53 -0.01 24.34
C VAL A 221 2.54 0.78 25.18
N ASN A 222 2.10 1.93 24.67
CA ASN A 222 1.03 2.72 25.28
C ASN A 222 -0.22 2.60 24.40
N ASP A 223 -1.31 2.07 24.95
CA ASP A 223 -2.60 1.85 24.28
C ASP A 223 -3.67 2.78 24.86
N ALA A 224 -4.46 3.43 24.01
CA ALA A 224 -5.55 4.29 24.45
C ALA A 224 -6.69 4.29 23.42
N ALA A 225 -7.93 4.26 23.92
CA ALA A 225 -9.14 4.24 23.11
C ALA A 225 -9.94 5.54 23.24
N THR A 226 -10.54 6.01 22.16
CA THR A 226 -11.42 7.18 22.12
C THR A 226 -12.65 6.93 21.25
N LEU A 227 -13.80 7.51 21.62
CA LEU A 227 -15.00 7.47 20.78
C LEU A 227 -14.77 8.24 19.48
N VAL A 228 -15.16 7.65 18.35
CA VAL A 228 -15.10 8.31 17.02
C VAL A 228 -16.01 9.55 17.01
N ALA A 229 -17.14 9.47 17.71
CA ALA A 229 -17.98 10.62 18.01
C ALA A 229 -17.44 11.36 19.25
N GLY A 230 -16.94 12.59 19.05
CA GLY A 230 -16.57 13.50 20.15
C GLY A 230 -15.21 13.26 20.81
N GLY A 231 -14.49 12.18 20.51
CA GLY A 231 -13.12 11.95 20.97
C GLY A 231 -12.97 11.66 22.47
N ALA A 232 -14.07 11.43 23.20
CA ALA A 232 -14.03 11.13 24.63
C ALA A 232 -13.25 9.82 24.89
N PRO A 233 -12.45 9.73 25.97
CA PRO A 233 -11.68 8.54 26.28
C PRO A 233 -12.58 7.36 26.64
N VAL A 234 -12.14 6.17 26.24
CA VAL A 234 -12.85 4.90 26.40
C VAL A 234 -12.00 3.99 27.28
N GLN A 235 -12.65 3.33 28.25
CA GLN A 235 -11.96 2.48 29.23
C GLN A 235 -11.54 1.14 28.64
N ILE A 236 -10.24 0.85 28.75
CA ILE A 236 -9.68 -0.50 28.64
C ILE A 236 -9.99 -1.21 29.96
N GLN A 237 -10.76 -2.29 29.91
CA GLN A 237 -11.29 -2.99 31.09
C GLN A 237 -10.39 -4.12 31.59
N THR A 238 -9.83 -4.92 30.66
CA THR A 238 -8.91 -6.02 30.98
C THR A 238 -7.70 -6.02 30.04
N VAL A 239 -6.61 -6.64 30.50
CA VAL A 239 -5.44 -6.98 29.67
C VAL A 239 -5.00 -8.41 29.96
N THR A 240 -4.73 -9.17 28.89
CA THR A 240 -4.30 -10.57 28.92
C THR A 240 -3.05 -10.72 28.06
N PRO A 241 -1.84 -10.73 28.66
CA PRO A 241 -0.60 -10.91 27.92
C PRO A 241 -0.35 -12.36 27.50
N ASP A 242 0.46 -12.56 26.45
CA ASP A 242 0.83 -13.88 25.93
C ASP A 242 1.89 -14.64 26.75
N GLY A 243 2.44 -13.99 27.79
CA GLY A 243 3.45 -14.57 28.67
C GLY A 243 3.82 -13.61 29.81
N ALA A 244 4.45 -14.15 30.85
CA ALA A 244 4.73 -13.45 32.11
C ALA A 244 5.78 -12.34 32.01
N GLU A 245 6.49 -12.22 30.88
CA GLU A 245 7.51 -11.17 30.66
C GLU A 245 6.90 -9.79 30.34
N TRP A 246 5.59 -9.74 30.04
CA TRP A 246 4.84 -8.50 29.94
C TRP A 246 4.45 -7.98 31.32
N ALA A 247 4.94 -6.79 31.67
CA ALA A 247 4.47 -6.00 32.79
C ALA A 247 3.52 -4.90 32.29
N CYS A 248 2.22 -5.05 32.54
CA CYS A 248 1.19 -4.05 32.20
C CYS A 248 0.71 -3.29 33.44
N GLY A 249 0.30 -2.04 33.24
CA GLY A 249 -0.33 -1.21 34.27
C GLY A 249 -1.70 -1.74 34.70
N PRO A 250 -2.25 -1.23 35.81
CA PRO A 250 -3.56 -1.64 36.30
C PRO A 250 -4.66 -1.24 35.32
N VAL A 251 -5.73 -2.04 35.31
CA VAL A 251 -6.96 -1.84 34.56
C VAL A 251 -8.15 -1.92 35.54
N PRO A 252 -9.26 -1.18 35.33
CA PRO A 252 -9.57 -0.37 34.15
C PRO A 252 -8.72 0.92 33.98
N ALA A 253 -8.46 1.32 32.73
CA ALA A 253 -7.68 2.51 32.43
C ALA A 253 -8.12 3.24 31.13
N ASN A 254 -8.01 4.58 31.11
CA ASN A 254 -8.16 5.39 29.88
C ASN A 254 -6.94 5.26 28.93
N ALA A 255 -5.77 4.94 29.49
CA ALA A 255 -4.54 4.69 28.77
C ALA A 255 -3.75 3.60 29.52
N LEU A 256 -3.50 2.48 28.84
CA LEU A 256 -2.75 1.35 29.36
C LEU A 256 -1.30 1.44 28.91
N SER A 257 -0.36 1.23 29.83
CA SER A 257 1.06 1.06 29.49
C SER A 257 1.50 -0.37 29.77
N CYS A 258 2.12 -1.01 28.79
CA CYS A 258 2.70 -2.35 28.89
C CYS A 258 4.17 -2.32 28.48
N GLN A 259 5.01 -3.05 29.21
CA GLN A 259 6.45 -3.14 28.98
C GLN A 259 6.89 -4.60 28.92
N ILE A 260 7.84 -4.92 28.03
CA ILE A 260 8.53 -6.21 27.94
C ILE A 260 10.05 -5.98 27.83
N PRO A 261 10.93 -6.81 28.44
CA PRO A 261 12.38 -6.66 28.31
C PRO A 261 12.85 -6.72 26.85
N GLY A 262 13.73 -5.80 26.44
CA GLY A 262 14.26 -5.79 25.08
C GLY A 262 14.96 -7.10 24.69
N ALA A 263 15.68 -7.71 25.63
CA ALA A 263 16.41 -8.96 25.43
C ALA A 263 15.55 -10.16 24.98
N VAL A 264 14.24 -10.20 25.30
CA VAL A 264 13.36 -11.29 24.82
C VAL A 264 12.77 -11.03 23.43
N MET A 265 12.93 -9.83 22.88
CA MET A 265 12.49 -9.44 21.53
C MET A 265 13.58 -9.70 20.48
N THR A 266 14.12 -10.92 20.48
CA THR A 266 15.13 -11.42 19.53
C THR A 266 14.63 -11.37 18.07
N PRO A 267 15.54 -11.38 17.07
CA PRO A 267 15.18 -11.42 15.66
C PRO A 267 14.15 -12.50 15.31
N GLY A 268 13.06 -12.12 14.64
CA GLY A 268 11.95 -13.00 14.27
C GLY A 268 10.89 -13.20 15.35
N THR A 269 11.13 -12.79 16.60
CA THR A 269 10.17 -12.95 17.70
C THR A 269 8.96 -12.04 17.53
N SER A 270 7.77 -12.60 17.76
CA SER A 270 6.49 -11.90 17.81
C SER A 270 5.88 -12.10 19.20
N ARG A 271 5.48 -11.01 19.87
CA ARG A 271 4.81 -11.02 21.18
C ARG A 271 3.56 -10.18 21.14
N HIS A 272 2.56 -10.53 21.94
CA HIS A 272 1.26 -9.88 21.95
C HIS A 272 0.62 -9.83 23.33
N PHE A 273 -0.37 -8.94 23.45
CA PHE A 273 -1.34 -8.94 24.53
C PHE A 273 -2.70 -8.53 23.98
N ASP A 274 -3.75 -9.09 24.54
CA ASP A 274 -5.14 -8.77 24.21
C ASP A 274 -5.70 -7.82 25.26
N VAL A 275 -6.44 -6.80 24.83
CA VAL A 275 -7.15 -5.87 25.73
C VAL A 275 -8.64 -5.92 25.45
N THR A 276 -9.49 -5.83 26.48
CA THR A 276 -10.92 -5.58 26.28
C THR A 276 -11.23 -4.10 26.46
N VAL A 277 -12.03 -3.54 25.55
CA VAL A 277 -12.45 -2.14 25.55
C VAL A 277 -13.96 -2.09 25.70
N SER A 278 -14.49 -1.25 26.61
CA SER A 278 -15.94 -1.07 26.77
C SER A 278 -16.39 0.29 26.26
N ALA A 279 -17.28 0.30 25.27
CA ALA A 279 -17.74 1.51 24.60
C ALA A 279 -19.21 1.41 24.18
N ASN A 280 -20.00 2.43 24.49
CA ASN A 280 -21.39 2.56 24.02
C ASN A 280 -21.44 3.24 22.64
N GLY A 281 -20.66 2.73 21.68
CA GLY A 281 -20.55 3.31 20.34
C GLY A 281 -19.26 2.95 19.61
N ALA A 282 -19.09 3.49 18.40
CA ALA A 282 -17.87 3.32 17.63
C ALA A 282 -16.69 4.08 18.26
N PHE A 283 -15.58 3.38 18.45
CA PHE A 283 -14.33 3.89 19.00
C PHE A 283 -13.14 3.56 18.08
N GLU A 284 -12.04 4.28 18.26
CA GLU A 284 -10.73 3.96 17.72
C GLU A 284 -9.77 3.71 18.88
N ASN A 285 -9.13 2.55 18.92
CA ASN A 285 -8.11 2.22 19.91
C ASN A 285 -6.74 2.21 19.21
N CYS A 286 -5.79 2.99 19.74
CA CYS A 286 -4.47 3.22 19.16
C CYS A 286 -3.34 2.84 20.13
N ALA A 287 -2.52 1.88 19.69
CA ALA A 287 -1.28 1.50 20.37
C ALA A 287 -0.08 2.25 19.77
N ARG A 288 0.83 2.76 20.62
CA ARG A 288 2.10 3.41 20.24
C ARG A 288 3.27 2.63 20.84
N GLY A 289 4.22 2.22 20.00
CA GLY A 289 5.40 1.44 20.39
C GLY A 289 6.68 2.28 20.46
N SER A 290 7.47 2.08 21.51
CA SER A 290 8.83 2.64 21.66
C SER A 290 9.78 1.65 22.37
N TYR A 291 11.09 1.79 22.20
CA TYR A 291 12.08 1.05 22.99
C TYR A 291 13.21 1.96 23.50
N GLY A 292 13.88 1.52 24.56
CA GLY A 292 14.92 2.31 25.23
C GLY A 292 14.34 3.26 26.31
N PRO A 293 15.19 4.03 27.01
CA PRO A 293 16.64 3.97 26.94
C PRO A 293 17.21 2.64 27.47
N ALA A 294 18.44 2.32 27.07
CA ALA A 294 19.26 1.32 27.74
C ALA A 294 19.94 1.96 28.98
N PRO A 295 20.42 1.18 29.97
CA PRO A 295 21.21 1.74 31.06
C PRO A 295 22.47 2.45 30.53
N GLY A 296 22.56 3.77 30.73
CA GLY A 296 23.65 4.61 30.20
C GLY A 296 23.37 5.25 28.83
N ASP A 297 22.14 5.18 28.34
CA ASP A 297 21.62 5.91 27.19
C ASP A 297 20.42 6.76 27.66
N ASP A 298 20.07 7.83 26.94
CA ASP A 298 18.89 8.66 27.19
C ASP A 298 17.87 8.61 26.02
N VAL A 299 18.20 7.92 24.92
CA VAL A 299 17.39 7.94 23.70
C VAL A 299 16.23 6.93 23.76
N VAL A 300 15.02 7.42 23.50
CA VAL A 300 13.81 6.62 23.28
C VAL A 300 13.53 6.52 21.78
N TYR A 301 13.47 5.30 21.26
CA TYR A 301 13.27 5.02 19.83
C TYR A 301 11.82 4.61 19.56
N PRO A 302 10.98 5.44 18.92
CA PRO A 302 9.64 5.05 18.50
C PRO A 302 9.71 4.07 17.31
N PHE A 303 8.86 3.04 17.32
CA PHE A 303 8.78 2.03 16.24
C PHE A 303 7.40 1.92 15.59
N GLY A 304 6.49 2.83 15.92
CA GLY A 304 5.25 3.07 15.17
C GLY A 304 4.01 3.25 16.03
N GLN A 305 2.90 3.40 15.34
CA GLN A 305 1.55 3.46 15.90
C GLN A 305 0.66 2.53 15.08
N ALA A 306 -0.23 1.78 15.74
CA ALA A 306 -1.25 0.96 15.10
C ALA A 306 -2.60 1.24 15.76
N CYS A 307 -3.57 1.65 14.95
CA CYS A 307 -4.94 1.90 15.38
C CYS A 307 -5.88 0.86 14.78
N ALA A 308 -6.89 0.46 15.54
CA ALA A 308 -7.99 -0.36 15.07
C ALA A 308 -9.30 0.22 15.60
N LYS A 309 -10.32 0.25 14.74
CA LYS A 309 -11.66 0.68 15.13
C LYS A 309 -12.43 -0.51 15.70
N GLY A 310 -13.27 -0.24 16.69
CA GLY A 310 -14.18 -1.20 17.30
C GLY A 310 -15.49 -0.53 17.67
N GLY A 311 -16.52 -1.32 17.96
CA GLY A 311 -17.83 -0.82 18.37
C GLY A 311 -18.67 -0.22 17.24
N GLY A 312 -19.92 0.08 17.56
CA GLY A 312 -20.95 0.45 16.59
C GLY A 312 -21.80 -0.74 16.15
N ALA A 313 -22.65 -0.52 15.13
CA ALA A 313 -23.55 -1.55 14.61
C ALA A 313 -22.82 -2.83 14.20
N SER A 314 -23.48 -3.99 14.37
CA SER A 314 -22.90 -5.30 14.09
C SER A 314 -22.29 -5.38 12.69
N THR A 315 -21.03 -5.80 12.61
CA THR A 315 -20.40 -6.17 11.33
C THR A 315 -20.84 -7.56 10.88
N ILE A 316 -21.36 -8.39 11.79
CA ILE A 316 -21.97 -9.66 11.44
C ILE A 316 -23.41 -9.42 10.99
N ARG A 317 -23.72 -9.85 9.76
CA ARG A 317 -25.06 -10.01 9.21
C ARG A 317 -25.48 -11.48 9.27
N VAL A 318 -26.73 -11.72 9.60
CA VAL A 318 -27.33 -13.06 9.58
C VAL A 318 -28.51 -13.05 8.62
N GLU A 319 -28.62 -14.10 7.82
CA GLU A 319 -29.76 -14.38 6.95
C GLU A 319 -30.30 -15.76 7.29
N LYS A 320 -31.63 -15.91 7.21
CA LYS A 320 -32.35 -17.16 7.49
C LYS A 320 -33.23 -17.45 6.29
N THR A 321 -33.09 -18.63 5.72
CA THR A 321 -33.93 -19.15 4.63
C THR A 321 -34.30 -20.60 4.95
N GLY A 322 -35.07 -21.27 4.09
CA GLY A 322 -35.45 -22.66 4.29
C GLY A 322 -36.75 -23.04 3.61
N ASP A 323 -37.28 -24.19 4.04
CA ASP A 323 -38.58 -24.70 3.61
C ASP A 323 -39.69 -23.68 3.91
N ARG A 324 -40.63 -23.52 2.97
CA ARG A 324 -41.78 -22.61 3.11
C ARG A 324 -43.01 -23.31 3.65
N GLU A 325 -43.04 -24.64 3.59
CA GLU A 325 -44.10 -25.50 4.11
C GLU A 325 -43.45 -26.65 4.89
N CYS A 326 -43.72 -26.73 6.20
CA CYS A 326 -43.36 -27.87 7.05
C CYS A 326 -44.56 -28.82 7.19
N ARG A 327 -44.28 -30.08 7.54
CA ARG A 327 -45.28 -31.10 7.93
C ARG A 327 -44.95 -31.60 9.34
N LEU A 328 -45.99 -31.91 10.12
CA LEU A 328 -45.83 -32.49 11.46
C LEU A 328 -45.17 -33.87 11.38
N GLY A 329 -44.27 -34.18 12.30
CA GLY A 329 -43.53 -35.45 12.34
C GLY A 329 -42.61 -35.69 11.14
N GLN A 330 -42.35 -34.68 10.30
CA GLN A 330 -41.42 -34.76 9.17
C GLN A 330 -40.26 -33.76 9.36
N PRO A 331 -39.08 -34.03 8.76
CA PRO A 331 -37.99 -33.07 8.75
C PRO A 331 -38.38 -31.78 8.02
N CYS A 332 -38.08 -30.63 8.61
CA CYS A 332 -38.18 -29.31 7.99
C CYS A 332 -36.82 -28.60 8.12
N SER A 333 -36.30 -28.06 7.03
CA SER A 333 -34.92 -27.62 6.88
C SER A 333 -34.82 -26.10 6.73
N PHE A 334 -33.87 -25.50 7.45
CA PHE A 334 -33.60 -24.07 7.43
C PHE A 334 -32.10 -23.81 7.28
N GLU A 335 -31.75 -22.86 6.44
CA GLU A 335 -30.36 -22.43 6.23
C GLU A 335 -30.11 -21.14 7.02
N ILE A 336 -29.00 -21.11 7.76
CA ILE A 336 -28.47 -19.93 8.46
C ILE A 336 -27.20 -19.50 7.74
N THR A 337 -27.21 -18.30 7.15
CA THR A 337 -26.03 -17.71 6.52
C THR A 337 -25.51 -16.57 7.39
N VAL A 338 -24.31 -16.76 7.95
CA VAL A 338 -23.62 -15.78 8.82
C VAL A 338 -22.50 -15.12 8.01
N THR A 339 -22.62 -13.82 7.76
CA THR A 339 -21.71 -13.04 6.91
C THR A 339 -21.00 -11.94 7.70
N ASN A 340 -19.71 -11.75 7.47
CA ASN A 340 -18.98 -10.61 8.01
C ASN A 340 -18.91 -9.45 7.00
N ASP A 341 -19.80 -8.46 7.15
CA ASP A 341 -19.82 -7.21 6.38
C ASP A 341 -18.69 -6.23 6.77
N GLY A 342 -17.88 -6.59 7.76
CA GLY A 342 -16.73 -5.80 8.19
C GLY A 342 -15.59 -5.81 7.17
N ALA A 343 -14.88 -4.68 7.06
CA ALA A 343 -13.66 -4.56 6.25
C ALA A 343 -12.45 -5.34 6.83
N THR A 344 -12.61 -5.95 8.01
CA THR A 344 -11.60 -6.75 8.71
C THR A 344 -12.17 -8.11 9.07
N ALA A 345 -11.32 -9.14 9.14
CA ALA A 345 -11.73 -10.45 9.63
C ALA A 345 -12.26 -10.39 11.08
N PHE A 346 -13.31 -11.14 11.34
CA PHE A 346 -13.83 -11.44 12.67
C PHE A 346 -13.24 -12.77 13.15
N SER A 347 -12.82 -12.86 14.42
CA SER A 347 -12.45 -14.13 15.04
C SER A 347 -12.68 -14.08 16.55
N GLY A 348 -13.61 -14.87 17.08
CA GLY A 348 -13.91 -14.91 18.52
C GLY A 348 -15.22 -15.61 18.88
N PRO A 349 -15.54 -15.68 20.18
CA PRO A 349 -16.78 -16.30 20.66
C PRO A 349 -18.01 -15.48 20.25
N VAL A 350 -19.05 -16.18 19.78
CA VAL A 350 -20.39 -15.65 19.50
C VAL A 350 -21.44 -16.53 20.18
N ARG A 351 -22.56 -15.94 20.60
CA ARG A 351 -23.76 -16.69 20.97
C ARG A 351 -24.64 -16.85 19.74
N ILE A 352 -24.82 -18.08 19.29
CA ILE A 352 -25.80 -18.43 18.25
C ILE A 352 -27.05 -18.90 18.98
N GLY A 353 -28.21 -18.38 18.59
CA GLY A 353 -29.50 -18.90 19.02
C GLY A 353 -30.47 -19.01 17.85
N ASP A 354 -31.30 -20.05 17.85
CA ASP A 354 -32.33 -20.31 16.84
C ASP A 354 -33.62 -20.74 17.56
N ALA A 355 -34.78 -20.29 17.09
CA ALA A 355 -36.06 -20.60 17.75
C ALA A 355 -37.25 -20.49 16.78
N ILE A 356 -38.17 -21.46 16.88
CA ILE A 356 -39.43 -21.44 16.13
C ILE A 356 -40.55 -20.82 16.98
N GLY A 357 -41.26 -19.85 16.40
CA GLY A 357 -42.56 -19.37 16.86
C GLY A 357 -43.67 -19.82 15.92
N VAL A 358 -44.84 -20.15 16.46
CA VAL A 358 -46.05 -20.51 15.71
C VAL A 358 -47.22 -19.63 16.15
N GLU A 359 -47.97 -19.13 15.17
CA GLU A 359 -49.12 -18.25 15.39
C GLU A 359 -50.18 -18.95 16.26
N GLY A 360 -50.64 -18.28 17.32
CA GLY A 360 -51.58 -18.85 18.30
C GLY A 360 -50.97 -19.77 19.37
N LEU A 361 -49.69 -20.18 19.25
CA LEU A 361 -48.99 -20.99 20.25
C LEU A 361 -47.76 -20.31 20.87
N GLY A 362 -47.24 -19.26 20.24
CA GLY A 362 -46.01 -18.60 20.67
C GLY A 362 -44.77 -19.42 20.33
N ARG A 363 -43.72 -19.35 21.17
CA ARG A 363 -42.47 -20.07 20.93
C ARG A 363 -42.62 -21.56 21.25
N LEU A 364 -42.23 -22.42 20.31
CA LEU A 364 -42.17 -23.86 20.54
C LEU A 364 -40.94 -24.21 21.39
N GLU A 365 -41.16 -25.01 22.42
CA GLU A 365 -40.13 -25.57 23.30
C GLU A 365 -39.99 -27.08 23.06
N GLY A 366 -38.75 -27.56 23.00
CA GLY A 366 -38.43 -28.98 22.85
C GLY A 366 -38.57 -29.54 21.43
N VAL A 367 -38.52 -28.70 20.39
CA VAL A 367 -38.52 -29.16 18.99
C VAL A 367 -37.18 -29.83 18.69
N GLU A 368 -37.19 -31.08 18.24
CA GLU A 368 -35.97 -31.85 17.98
C GLU A 368 -35.17 -31.28 16.79
N ILE A 369 -33.86 -31.11 16.98
CA ILE A 369 -32.92 -30.79 15.91
C ILE A 369 -32.25 -32.10 15.47
N THR A 370 -32.56 -32.57 14.27
CA THR A 370 -32.04 -33.84 13.75
C THR A 370 -30.65 -33.70 13.14
N SER A 371 -30.30 -32.53 12.62
CA SER A 371 -28.95 -32.26 12.10
C SER A 371 -28.63 -30.76 12.04
N ILE A 372 -27.36 -30.43 12.26
CA ILE A 372 -26.75 -29.12 11.97
C ILE A 372 -25.50 -29.40 11.13
N ASP A 373 -25.51 -29.06 9.85
CA ASP A 373 -24.40 -29.32 8.92
C ASP A 373 -23.96 -28.07 8.12
N PRO A 374 -22.68 -27.67 8.18
CA PRO A 374 -21.70 -28.06 9.19
C PRO A 374 -22.18 -27.67 10.61
N PRO A 375 -21.71 -28.33 11.68
CA PRO A 375 -22.06 -27.94 13.05
C PRO A 375 -21.63 -26.50 13.34
N PHE A 376 -22.32 -25.81 14.26
CA PHE A 376 -21.92 -24.47 14.71
C PHE A 376 -20.54 -24.50 15.39
N GLY A 377 -20.15 -25.64 15.96
CA GLY A 377 -18.89 -25.80 16.68
C GLY A 377 -19.04 -25.53 18.18
N CYS A 378 -20.24 -25.80 18.70
CA CYS A 378 -20.55 -25.76 20.11
C CYS A 378 -20.20 -27.10 20.79
N SER A 379 -20.06 -27.09 22.12
CA SER A 379 -19.80 -28.32 22.89
C SER A 379 -20.62 -28.33 24.19
N PRO A 380 -21.69 -29.12 24.29
CA PRO A 380 -22.31 -29.90 23.21
C PRO A 380 -22.94 -29.01 22.12
N GLU A 381 -23.13 -29.58 20.94
CA GLU A 381 -23.95 -28.99 19.87
C GLU A 381 -25.46 -29.10 20.26
N PRO A 382 -26.30 -28.09 20.00
CA PRO A 382 -27.69 -28.09 20.48
C PRO A 382 -28.55 -29.15 19.76
N ALA A 383 -29.32 -29.92 20.55
CA ALA A 383 -30.20 -30.99 20.06
C ALA A 383 -31.69 -30.61 20.02
N THR A 384 -32.08 -29.47 20.58
CA THR A 384 -33.48 -28.98 20.59
C THR A 384 -33.57 -27.47 20.43
N LEU A 385 -34.68 -26.99 19.86
CA LEU A 385 -35.06 -25.57 19.89
C LEU A 385 -35.93 -25.26 21.12
N PRO A 386 -35.84 -24.05 21.70
CA PRO A 386 -34.95 -22.95 21.32
C PRO A 386 -33.47 -23.23 21.64
N ALA A 387 -32.62 -23.16 20.62
CA ALA A 387 -31.20 -23.37 20.77
C ALA A 387 -30.53 -22.10 21.31
N SER A 388 -29.55 -22.25 22.20
CA SER A 388 -28.56 -21.22 22.47
C SER A 388 -27.23 -21.85 22.83
N CYS A 389 -26.19 -21.60 22.05
CA CYS A 389 -24.85 -22.10 22.32
C CYS A 389 -23.78 -21.06 21.97
N ILE A 390 -22.58 -21.23 22.55
CA ILE A 390 -21.44 -20.34 22.30
C ILE A 390 -20.44 -21.09 21.41
N ALA A 391 -20.14 -20.52 20.24
CA ALA A 391 -19.18 -21.05 19.28
C ALA A 391 -18.07 -20.02 19.00
N ASN A 392 -16.88 -20.48 18.63
CA ASN A 392 -15.84 -19.60 18.10
C ASN A 392 -16.07 -19.42 16.59
N LEU A 393 -16.60 -18.26 16.20
CA LEU A 393 -16.77 -17.89 14.79
C LEU A 393 -15.51 -17.20 14.27
N SER A 394 -15.04 -17.62 13.10
CA SER A 394 -13.94 -16.98 12.38
C SER A 394 -14.35 -16.78 10.92
N LEU A 395 -14.33 -15.53 10.46
CA LEU A 395 -14.74 -15.10 9.11
C LEU A 395 -13.82 -13.99 8.62
N GLY A 396 -13.28 -14.12 7.40
CA GLY A 396 -12.63 -13.04 6.68
C GLY A 396 -13.55 -11.85 6.40
N ALA A 397 -12.99 -10.76 5.87
CA ALA A 397 -13.78 -9.61 5.42
C ALA A 397 -14.62 -10.00 4.20
N GLY A 398 -15.94 -9.86 4.28
CA GLY A 398 -16.88 -10.32 3.26
C GLY A 398 -17.05 -11.84 3.16
N GLU A 399 -16.52 -12.62 4.12
CA GLU A 399 -16.70 -14.07 4.16
C GLU A 399 -18.04 -14.43 4.81
N SER A 400 -18.68 -15.48 4.28
CA SER A 400 -19.93 -16.04 4.77
C SER A 400 -19.75 -17.51 5.13
N ARG A 401 -20.38 -17.95 6.21
CA ARG A 401 -20.51 -19.37 6.58
C ARG A 401 -21.99 -19.74 6.63
N VAL A 402 -22.30 -20.88 6.03
CA VAL A 402 -23.65 -21.42 5.89
C VAL A 402 -23.80 -22.64 6.79
N HIS A 403 -24.94 -22.77 7.46
CA HIS A 403 -25.29 -23.91 8.31
C HIS A 403 -26.72 -24.36 7.97
N HIS A 404 -26.91 -25.63 7.61
CA HIS A 404 -28.20 -26.25 7.39
C HIS A 404 -28.69 -26.90 8.69
N VAL A 405 -29.77 -26.37 9.25
CA VAL A 405 -30.42 -26.85 10.47
C VAL A 405 -31.71 -27.54 10.08
N THR A 406 -31.80 -28.84 10.35
CA THR A 406 -33.00 -29.63 10.12
C THR A 406 -33.64 -29.99 11.45
N VAL A 407 -34.95 -29.77 11.54
CA VAL A 407 -35.74 -30.00 12.76
C VAL A 407 -36.96 -30.86 12.45
N VAL A 408 -37.50 -31.55 13.45
CA VAL A 408 -38.80 -32.23 13.34
C VAL A 408 -39.79 -31.54 14.27
N ILE A 409 -40.80 -30.90 13.68
CA ILE A 409 -41.91 -30.29 14.44
C ILE A 409 -42.77 -31.44 14.98
N PRO A 410 -42.91 -31.60 16.30
CA PRO A 410 -43.58 -32.75 16.87
C PRO A 410 -45.08 -32.75 16.56
N ASP A 411 -45.62 -33.93 16.25
CA ASP A 411 -47.07 -34.18 16.19
C ASP A 411 -47.60 -34.52 17.60
N ASP A 412 -47.31 -33.65 18.56
CA ASP A 412 -47.98 -33.67 19.86
C ASP A 412 -49.19 -32.73 19.85
N GLY A 413 -50.20 -33.03 20.67
CA GLY A 413 -51.52 -32.40 20.61
C GLY A 413 -51.56 -30.88 20.84
N ARG A 414 -50.41 -30.22 21.05
CA ARG A 414 -50.26 -28.76 21.10
C ARG A 414 -50.78 -28.10 19.82
N LEU A 415 -50.52 -28.70 18.65
CA LEU A 415 -50.94 -28.18 17.34
C LEU A 415 -52.32 -28.69 16.89
N ALA A 416 -52.85 -29.76 17.48
CA ALA A 416 -54.12 -30.39 17.09
C ALA A 416 -55.37 -29.52 17.29
N ASN A 417 -55.29 -28.46 18.10
CA ASN A 417 -56.40 -27.52 18.32
C ASN A 417 -56.47 -26.39 17.28
N LEU A 418 -55.44 -26.22 16.44
CA LEU A 418 -55.42 -25.22 15.38
C LEU A 418 -55.96 -25.82 14.07
N GLN A 419 -56.96 -25.18 13.48
CA GLN A 419 -57.62 -25.69 12.27
C GLN A 419 -56.90 -25.20 11.00
N GLY A 420 -56.39 -26.15 10.20
CA GLY A 420 -55.85 -25.88 8.87
C GLY A 420 -54.36 -25.53 8.87
N ASN A 421 -53.91 -24.81 7.83
CA ASN A 421 -52.51 -24.42 7.73
C ASN A 421 -52.20 -23.26 8.69
N VAL A 422 -51.18 -23.41 9.53
CA VAL A 422 -50.79 -22.43 10.56
C VAL A 422 -49.51 -21.70 10.16
N SER A 423 -49.42 -20.39 10.36
CA SER A 423 -48.18 -19.63 10.12
C SER A 423 -47.14 -19.89 11.21
N GLY A 424 -45.88 -20.05 10.81
CA GLY A 424 -44.72 -20.13 11.71
C GLY A 424 -43.57 -19.25 11.23
N GLN A 425 -42.62 -18.98 12.12
CA GLN A 425 -41.37 -18.29 11.81
C GLN A 425 -40.22 -18.99 12.55
N ASN A 426 -39.14 -19.31 11.85
CA ASN A 426 -37.89 -19.72 12.49
C ASN A 426 -36.93 -18.53 12.51
N CYS A 427 -36.48 -18.14 13.70
CA CYS A 427 -35.72 -16.92 13.94
C CYS A 427 -34.36 -17.19 14.58
N VAL A 428 -33.30 -16.72 13.94
CA VAL A 428 -31.91 -16.86 14.36
C VAL A 428 -31.32 -15.52 14.80
N GLY A 429 -30.41 -15.56 15.78
CA GLY A 429 -29.56 -14.43 16.16
C GLY A 429 -28.12 -14.86 16.41
N VAL A 430 -27.14 -14.03 15.99
CA VAL A 430 -25.71 -14.22 16.27
C VAL A 430 -25.21 -13.00 17.04
N LEU A 431 -25.09 -13.14 18.35
CA LEU A 431 -24.94 -12.05 19.31
C LEU A 431 -23.66 -12.20 20.14
N SER A 432 -23.38 -11.22 21.01
CA SER A 432 -22.31 -11.33 22.01
C SER A 432 -22.52 -12.56 22.93
N PRO A 433 -21.45 -13.28 23.33
CA PRO A 433 -21.55 -14.40 24.28
C PRO A 433 -22.28 -14.01 25.59
N ASP A 434 -22.09 -12.77 26.05
CA ASP A 434 -22.66 -12.23 27.28
C ASP A 434 -24.11 -11.72 27.13
N THR A 435 -24.69 -11.75 25.92
CA THR A 435 -26.07 -11.31 25.72
C THR A 435 -27.04 -12.19 26.51
N ARG A 436 -27.77 -11.57 27.44
CA ARG A 436 -28.74 -12.23 28.31
C ARG A 436 -29.89 -12.79 27.47
N VAL A 437 -30.07 -14.11 27.50
CA VAL A 437 -31.19 -14.79 26.85
C VAL A 437 -32.46 -14.51 27.66
N GLN A 438 -33.18 -13.44 27.32
CA GLN A 438 -34.52 -13.19 27.86
C GLN A 438 -35.54 -14.12 27.19
N GLY A 439 -36.32 -14.82 28.01
CA GLY A 439 -37.52 -15.51 27.56
C GLY A 439 -38.67 -14.51 27.39
N GLY A 440 -39.12 -14.33 26.15
CA GLY A 440 -40.24 -13.47 25.77
C GLY A 440 -40.10 -13.05 24.30
N GLY A 441 -41.18 -12.99 23.52
CA GLY A 441 -42.57 -13.32 23.81
C GLY A 441 -43.41 -13.04 22.57
N ASP A 442 -44.30 -13.97 22.23
CA ASP A 442 -45.21 -13.96 21.08
C ASP A 442 -44.62 -13.84 19.66
N VAL A 443 -45.39 -14.33 18.70
CA VAL A 443 -45.09 -14.20 17.26
C VAL A 443 -45.28 -12.75 16.87
N LEU A 444 -44.19 -12.07 16.50
CA LEU A 444 -44.25 -10.67 16.10
C LEU A 444 -45.03 -10.53 14.79
N GLY A 445 -46.23 -9.93 14.89
CA GLY A 445 -47.01 -9.50 13.73
C GLY A 445 -46.19 -8.54 12.85
N GLY A 446 -46.45 -8.55 11.54
CA GLY A 446 -45.58 -7.97 10.51
C GLY A 446 -45.14 -6.51 10.71
N ASP A 447 -45.91 -5.72 11.44
CA ASP A 447 -45.62 -4.31 11.71
C ASP A 447 -44.62 -4.07 12.88
N GLN A 448 -44.29 -5.09 13.69
CA GLN A 448 -43.35 -4.96 14.82
C GLN A 448 -41.90 -5.38 14.52
N ALA A 449 -41.60 -5.84 13.30
CA ALA A 449 -40.23 -6.15 12.88
C ALA A 449 -39.27 -4.94 12.98
N ASN A 450 -39.80 -3.71 13.01
CA ASN A 450 -39.04 -2.47 13.17
C ASN A 450 -38.92 -1.93 14.62
N VAL A 451 -39.53 -2.59 15.62
CA VAL A 451 -39.68 -2.00 16.98
C VAL A 451 -38.67 -2.56 18.02
N GLN A 452 -37.94 -3.64 17.72
CA GLN A 452 -36.76 -4.05 18.52
C GLN A 452 -35.49 -3.30 18.08
N GLY A 453 -35.46 -2.00 18.38
CA GLY A 453 -34.48 -1.01 17.92
C GLY A 453 -33.04 -1.12 18.43
N ASP A 454 -32.47 -2.33 18.53
CA ASP A 454 -31.03 -2.52 18.81
C ASP A 454 -30.41 -3.82 18.25
N ARG A 455 -31.17 -4.72 17.58
CA ARG A 455 -30.65 -6.03 17.11
C ARG A 455 -30.01 -6.00 15.70
N GLY A 456 -30.32 -4.98 14.89
CA GLY A 456 -29.62 -4.69 13.64
C GLY A 456 -29.50 -5.86 12.66
N LYS A 457 -28.39 -5.91 11.91
CA LYS A 457 -28.09 -6.96 10.93
C LYS A 457 -27.94 -8.38 11.51
N ALA A 458 -27.84 -8.52 12.84
CA ALA A 458 -27.40 -9.75 13.50
C ALA A 458 -28.54 -10.74 13.84
N TYR A 459 -29.75 -10.48 13.34
CA TYR A 459 -30.96 -11.25 13.59
C TYR A 459 -31.79 -11.37 12.30
N ALA A 460 -32.35 -12.55 12.04
CA ALA A 460 -33.19 -12.82 10.87
C ALA A 460 -34.25 -13.89 11.17
N CYS A 461 -35.40 -13.78 10.51
CA CYS A 461 -36.48 -14.76 10.59
C CYS A 461 -36.88 -15.23 9.19
N HIS A 462 -37.19 -16.51 9.05
CA HIS A 462 -37.77 -17.11 7.85
C HIS A 462 -39.21 -17.58 8.14
N PRO A 463 -40.23 -17.04 7.44
CA PRO A 463 -41.62 -17.46 7.61
C PRO A 463 -41.92 -18.74 6.81
N PHE A 464 -42.69 -19.63 7.41
CA PHE A 464 -43.17 -20.89 6.82
C PHE A 464 -44.61 -21.18 7.24
N THR A 465 -45.26 -22.15 6.60
CA THR A 465 -46.56 -22.67 7.04
C THR A 465 -46.43 -24.11 7.54
N ILE A 466 -47.20 -24.49 8.54
CA ILE A 466 -47.35 -25.88 8.97
C ILE A 466 -48.59 -26.42 8.29
N SER A 467 -48.40 -27.36 7.38
CA SER A 467 -49.48 -28.04 6.67
C SER A 467 -50.00 -29.21 7.52
N GLN A 468 -51.28 -29.13 7.90
CA GLN A 468 -51.99 -30.26 8.48
C GLN A 468 -52.69 -31.03 7.35
N GLU A 469 -52.20 -32.23 7.04
CA GLU A 469 -53.02 -33.20 6.30
C GLU A 469 -54.16 -33.65 7.21
N THR A 470 -55.30 -32.96 7.10
CA THR A 470 -56.57 -33.46 7.64
C THR A 470 -56.83 -34.83 7.01
N LYS A 471 -56.57 -35.91 7.77
CA LYS A 471 -57.10 -37.23 7.45
C LYS A 471 -58.62 -37.09 7.37
N LYS A 472 -59.15 -37.03 6.16
CA LYS A 472 -60.59 -37.04 5.91
C LYS A 472 -61.11 -38.46 6.14
N GLU A 473 -61.20 -38.87 7.39
CA GLU A 473 -61.87 -40.10 7.76
C GLU A 473 -63.37 -39.92 7.55
N CYS A 474 -63.95 -40.80 6.73
CA CYS A 474 -65.39 -40.78 6.48
C CYS A 474 -66.14 -41.36 7.67
N SER A 475 -67.29 -40.74 7.99
CA SER A 475 -68.21 -41.27 8.98
C SER A 475 -68.63 -42.71 8.62
N GLN A 476 -68.88 -43.53 9.65
CA GLN A 476 -69.12 -44.96 9.52
C GLN A 476 -70.24 -45.25 8.50
N GLY A 477 -69.92 -46.04 7.46
CA GLY A 477 -70.83 -46.37 6.35
C GLY A 477 -70.54 -45.68 5.02
N PHE A 478 -69.59 -44.74 4.98
CA PHE A 478 -69.15 -44.05 3.75
C PHE A 478 -67.70 -44.39 3.40
N VAL A 479 -67.37 -44.40 2.10
CA VAL A 479 -66.03 -44.62 1.56
C VAL A 479 -65.54 -43.37 0.82
N MET A 480 -64.23 -43.10 0.86
CA MET A 480 -63.67 -41.96 0.13
C MET A 480 -63.43 -42.32 -1.34
N ASN A 481 -63.91 -41.49 -2.27
CA ASN A 481 -63.61 -41.65 -3.70
C ASN A 481 -62.33 -40.91 -4.13
N ASP A 482 -61.90 -41.15 -5.35
CA ASP A 482 -60.70 -40.54 -5.98
C ASP A 482 -60.73 -39.00 -6.05
N ALA A 483 -61.91 -38.38 -5.82
CA ALA A 483 -62.09 -36.94 -5.73
C ALA A 483 -62.02 -36.39 -4.28
N GLY A 484 -61.63 -37.22 -3.31
CA GLY A 484 -61.45 -36.82 -1.90
C GLY A 484 -62.75 -36.46 -1.18
N ARG A 485 -63.87 -37.10 -1.57
CA ARG A 485 -65.21 -36.93 -0.98
C ARG A 485 -65.74 -38.27 -0.46
N CYS A 486 -66.37 -38.25 0.71
CA CYS A 486 -67.09 -39.40 1.25
C CYS A 486 -68.36 -39.67 0.43
N VAL A 487 -68.51 -40.88 -0.08
CA VAL A 487 -69.62 -41.36 -0.89
C VAL A 487 -70.11 -42.71 -0.38
N CYS A 488 -71.27 -43.16 -0.85
CA CYS A 488 -71.75 -44.50 -0.57
C CYS A 488 -70.92 -45.57 -1.33
N PRO A 489 -70.70 -46.76 -0.76
CA PRO A 489 -70.04 -47.88 -1.46
C PRO A 489 -70.73 -48.25 -2.77
N GLU A 490 -69.98 -48.83 -3.72
CA GLU A 490 -70.52 -49.28 -5.00
C GLU A 490 -71.76 -50.18 -4.81
N GLY A 491 -72.77 -49.99 -5.66
CA GLY A 491 -74.07 -50.66 -5.55
C GLY A 491 -75.06 -50.03 -4.56
N THR A 492 -74.68 -48.97 -3.83
CA THR A 492 -75.57 -48.30 -2.86
C THR A 492 -75.77 -46.80 -3.15
N THR A 493 -76.97 -46.30 -2.85
CA THR A 493 -77.38 -44.89 -3.02
C THR A 493 -77.79 -44.27 -1.68
N TYR A 494 -77.47 -42.99 -1.50
CA TYR A 494 -77.71 -42.24 -0.27
C TYR A 494 -79.20 -41.89 -0.11
N ARG A 495 -79.82 -42.37 0.97
CA ARG A 495 -81.18 -42.01 1.42
C ARG A 495 -81.20 -41.85 2.94
N ASN A 496 -81.86 -40.79 3.42
CA ASN A 496 -82.14 -40.57 4.85
C ASN A 496 -80.92 -40.70 5.78
N GLY A 497 -79.73 -40.28 5.33
CA GLY A 497 -78.50 -40.35 6.13
C GLY A 497 -77.72 -41.67 6.05
N GLN A 498 -78.20 -42.67 5.31
CA GLN A 498 -77.54 -43.98 5.14
C GLN A 498 -77.48 -44.41 3.67
N CYS A 499 -76.61 -45.38 3.37
CA CYS A 499 -76.42 -45.94 2.04
C CYS A 499 -77.26 -47.21 1.86
N SER A 500 -78.03 -47.30 0.76
CA SER A 500 -79.04 -48.35 0.54
C SER A 500 -79.03 -48.89 -0.90
N PRO A 501 -79.31 -50.18 -1.18
CA PRO A 501 -79.23 -50.72 -2.54
C PRO A 501 -80.45 -50.32 -3.39
N GLY A 502 -80.23 -49.67 -4.52
CA GLY A 502 -81.29 -49.28 -5.46
C GLY A 502 -80.74 -48.52 -6.67
N GLY A 503 -80.92 -49.06 -7.87
CA GLY A 503 -80.23 -48.61 -9.09
C GLY A 503 -81.02 -47.63 -9.98
N GLY A 504 -80.36 -47.16 -11.04
CA GLY A 504 -80.94 -46.33 -12.11
C GLY A 504 -79.91 -45.37 -12.72
N ILE A 505 -79.51 -45.60 -13.97
CA ILE A 505 -78.49 -44.81 -14.70
C ILE A 505 -79.17 -43.79 -15.63
N VAL A 506 -78.80 -42.51 -15.55
CA VAL A 506 -78.90 -41.53 -16.66
C VAL A 506 -77.74 -40.52 -16.54
N PRO A 507 -76.97 -40.22 -17.61
CA PRO A 507 -75.80 -39.34 -17.55
C PRO A 507 -76.18 -37.84 -17.61
N LYS A 508 -75.30 -36.96 -17.08
CA LYS A 508 -75.43 -35.50 -17.18
C LYS A 508 -74.08 -34.87 -17.56
N PRO A 509 -74.03 -33.81 -18.40
CA PRO A 509 -72.77 -33.36 -19.01
C PRO A 509 -71.81 -32.68 -18.03
N GLU A 510 -70.51 -32.82 -18.28
CA GLU A 510 -69.48 -32.03 -17.60
C GLU A 510 -69.63 -30.54 -17.90
N GLN A 511 -69.58 -29.71 -16.85
CA GLN A 511 -69.35 -28.27 -16.99
C GLN A 511 -67.87 -27.98 -16.72
N PRO A 512 -67.22 -27.10 -17.51
CA PRO A 512 -65.83 -26.74 -17.28
C PRO A 512 -65.66 -26.06 -15.91
N LYS A 513 -64.64 -26.50 -15.16
CA LYS A 513 -64.31 -25.99 -13.83
C LYS A 513 -64.02 -24.48 -13.92
N ARG A 514 -64.90 -23.66 -13.33
CA ARG A 514 -64.69 -22.21 -13.23
C ARG A 514 -63.50 -21.92 -12.32
N CYS A 515 -62.57 -21.09 -12.80
CA CYS A 515 -61.47 -20.61 -11.98
C CYS A 515 -61.94 -19.67 -10.86
N VAL A 516 -61.33 -19.82 -9.68
CA VAL A 516 -61.41 -18.83 -8.60
C VAL A 516 -60.51 -17.66 -9.01
N LEU A 517 -61.07 -16.45 -9.00
CA LEU A 517 -60.32 -15.23 -9.33
C LEU A 517 -59.39 -14.89 -8.18
N LEU A 518 -58.09 -14.84 -8.46
CA LEU A 518 -57.07 -14.33 -7.57
C LEU A 518 -57.01 -12.79 -7.66
N GLU A 519 -56.36 -12.14 -6.69
CA GLU A 519 -56.39 -10.67 -6.59
C GLU A 519 -55.77 -10.01 -7.84
N GLY A 520 -56.51 -9.11 -8.47
CA GLY A 520 -56.11 -8.42 -9.72
C GLY A 520 -56.29 -9.22 -11.01
N GLN A 521 -56.74 -10.48 -10.98
CA GLN A 521 -57.08 -11.20 -12.22
C GLN A 521 -58.40 -10.73 -12.84
N ILE A 522 -58.54 -10.93 -14.15
CA ILE A 522 -59.77 -10.73 -14.92
C ILE A 522 -60.22 -12.05 -15.55
N ARG A 523 -61.54 -12.19 -15.80
CA ARG A 523 -62.09 -13.31 -16.57
C ARG A 523 -62.14 -12.99 -18.05
N THR A 524 -61.67 -13.91 -18.87
CA THR A 524 -61.84 -13.89 -20.32
C THR A 524 -63.15 -14.55 -20.74
N GLU A 525 -63.59 -14.27 -21.97
CA GLU A 525 -64.87 -14.75 -22.54
C GLU A 525 -64.97 -16.29 -22.62
N ASP A 526 -63.82 -16.97 -22.73
CA ASP A 526 -63.66 -18.43 -22.67
C ASP A 526 -63.57 -19.01 -21.24
N GLY A 527 -63.78 -18.19 -20.21
CA GLY A 527 -63.90 -18.62 -18.81
C GLY A 527 -62.59 -18.82 -18.06
N ARG A 528 -61.43 -18.45 -18.63
CA ARG A 528 -60.12 -18.48 -17.95
C ARG A 528 -59.93 -17.24 -17.06
N CYS A 529 -59.08 -17.36 -16.05
CA CYS A 529 -58.66 -16.27 -15.19
C CYS A 529 -57.23 -15.88 -15.58
N VAL A 530 -57.02 -14.63 -15.99
CA VAL A 530 -55.74 -14.13 -16.50
C VAL A 530 -55.39 -12.80 -15.85
N CYS A 531 -54.11 -12.45 -15.79
CA CYS A 531 -53.69 -11.12 -15.37
C CYS A 531 -53.87 -10.09 -16.51
N PRO A 532 -54.23 -8.83 -16.20
CA PRO A 532 -54.25 -7.73 -17.17
C PRO A 532 -52.91 -7.56 -17.91
N ARG A 533 -52.96 -7.03 -19.15
CA ARG A 533 -51.75 -6.75 -19.94
C ARG A 533 -50.77 -5.87 -19.15
N GLY A 534 -49.48 -6.23 -19.17
CA GLY A 534 -48.44 -5.59 -18.37
C GLY A 534 -48.29 -6.12 -16.94
N THR A 535 -49.07 -7.15 -16.56
CA THR A 535 -48.96 -7.80 -15.24
C THR A 535 -48.83 -9.32 -15.35
N GLY A 536 -48.03 -9.92 -14.47
CA GLY A 536 -47.86 -11.37 -14.30
C GLY A 536 -48.42 -11.83 -12.96
N LEU A 537 -48.73 -13.12 -12.83
CA LEU A 537 -49.23 -13.68 -11.57
C LEU A 537 -48.05 -14.10 -10.68
N GLU A 538 -47.77 -13.33 -9.63
CA GLU A 538 -46.78 -13.69 -8.61
C GLU A 538 -47.45 -13.75 -7.24
N ASN A 539 -47.14 -14.78 -6.44
CA ASN A 539 -47.66 -14.95 -5.07
C ASN A 539 -49.19 -14.80 -4.94
N GLY A 540 -49.95 -15.23 -5.95
CA GLY A 540 -51.41 -15.16 -5.94
C GLY A 540 -52.01 -13.77 -6.22
N ARG A 541 -51.23 -12.81 -6.72
CA ARG A 541 -51.71 -11.50 -7.19
C ARG A 541 -51.12 -11.12 -8.52
N CYS A 542 -51.86 -10.37 -9.34
CA CYS A 542 -51.30 -9.77 -10.54
C CYS A 542 -50.39 -8.59 -10.18
N VAL A 543 -49.10 -8.71 -10.46
CA VAL A 543 -48.07 -7.69 -10.23
C VAL A 543 -47.51 -7.19 -11.55
N ARG A 544 -47.07 -5.93 -11.60
CA ARG A 544 -46.51 -5.34 -12.81
C ARG A 544 -45.14 -5.96 -13.08
N THR A 545 -44.97 -6.60 -14.24
CA THR A 545 -43.67 -7.14 -14.63
C THR A 545 -42.77 -6.03 -15.15
N ASP A 546 -41.48 -6.03 -14.79
CA ASP A 546 -40.50 -5.01 -15.21
C ASP A 546 -40.06 -5.15 -16.69
N LYS A 547 -40.96 -5.66 -17.55
CA LYS A 547 -40.76 -5.69 -19.00
C LYS A 547 -41.04 -4.29 -19.56
N PRO A 548 -40.13 -3.68 -20.33
CA PRO A 548 -40.32 -2.33 -20.83
C PRO A 548 -41.49 -2.31 -21.83
N GLU A 549 -42.43 -1.37 -21.68
CA GLU A 549 -43.59 -1.23 -22.57
C GLU A 549 -43.21 -0.88 -24.02
N GLN A 550 -41.98 -0.41 -24.24
CA GLN A 550 -41.41 -0.11 -25.55
C GLN A 550 -39.94 -0.51 -25.62
N CYS A 551 -39.54 -1.18 -26.69
CA CYS A 551 -38.15 -1.51 -26.96
C CYS A 551 -37.33 -0.26 -27.31
N THR A 552 -36.32 0.04 -26.50
CA THR A 552 -35.51 1.27 -26.62
C THR A 552 -34.45 1.23 -27.73
N ILE A 553 -34.09 0.04 -28.22
CA ILE A 553 -33.14 -0.16 -29.33
C ILE A 553 -33.92 -0.14 -30.66
N ARG A 554 -33.47 0.72 -31.59
CA ARG A 554 -34.20 0.98 -32.85
C ARG A 554 -34.31 -0.28 -33.71
N GLY A 555 -35.53 -0.74 -33.94
CA GLY A 555 -35.84 -1.91 -34.78
C GLY A 555 -36.01 -3.22 -34.01
N GLN A 556 -35.94 -3.21 -32.67
CA GLN A 556 -36.43 -4.34 -31.87
C GLN A 556 -37.96 -4.39 -31.88
N VAL A 557 -38.49 -5.61 -31.71
CA VAL A 557 -39.91 -5.94 -31.59
C VAL A 557 -40.09 -6.88 -30.39
N HIS A 558 -41.28 -6.91 -29.79
CA HIS A 558 -41.56 -7.91 -28.75
C HIS A 558 -41.74 -9.30 -29.38
N ASN A 559 -41.13 -10.34 -28.79
CA ASN A 559 -41.44 -11.74 -29.10
C ASN A 559 -42.80 -12.15 -28.49
N ALA A 560 -43.19 -13.41 -28.66
CA ALA A 560 -44.43 -13.96 -28.10
C ALA A 560 -44.48 -13.90 -26.55
N ASP A 561 -43.32 -13.89 -25.90
CA ASP A 561 -43.13 -13.86 -24.46
C ASP A 561 -43.05 -12.42 -23.88
N GLY A 562 -43.08 -11.40 -24.75
CA GLY A 562 -43.02 -9.97 -24.40
C GLY A 562 -41.61 -9.37 -24.32
N ASP A 563 -40.56 -10.08 -24.71
CA ASP A 563 -39.18 -9.62 -24.65
C ASP A 563 -38.75 -8.89 -25.94
N CYS A 564 -37.93 -7.85 -25.80
CA CYS A 564 -37.43 -7.07 -26.92
C CYS A 564 -36.32 -7.79 -27.69
N VAL A 565 -36.65 -8.30 -28.88
CA VAL A 565 -35.75 -9.05 -29.78
C VAL A 565 -35.59 -8.35 -31.13
N CYS A 566 -34.50 -8.62 -31.84
CA CYS A 566 -34.39 -8.22 -33.24
C CYS A 566 -35.18 -9.19 -34.14
N PRO A 567 -35.85 -8.71 -35.21
CA PRO A 567 -36.50 -9.56 -36.21
C PRO A 567 -35.55 -10.60 -36.82
N ARG A 568 -36.08 -11.77 -37.22
CA ARG A 568 -35.30 -12.84 -37.86
C ARG A 568 -34.44 -12.32 -39.02
N GLY A 569 -33.17 -12.71 -39.04
CA GLY A 569 -32.17 -12.21 -40.00
C GLY A 569 -31.49 -10.89 -39.62
N THR A 570 -31.80 -10.32 -38.45
CA THR A 570 -31.14 -9.12 -37.92
C THR A 570 -30.59 -9.32 -36.52
N GLU A 571 -29.48 -8.64 -36.20
CA GLU A 571 -28.81 -8.66 -34.89
C GLU A 571 -28.57 -7.23 -34.37
N ILE A 572 -28.34 -7.08 -33.06
CA ILE A 572 -28.06 -5.77 -32.45
C ILE A 572 -26.63 -5.33 -32.82
N ARG A 573 -26.51 -4.28 -33.64
CA ARG A 573 -25.21 -3.64 -33.95
C ARG A 573 -25.25 -2.15 -33.65
N GLY A 574 -24.63 -1.77 -32.54
CA GLY A 574 -24.77 -0.45 -31.94
C GLY A 574 -26.16 -0.31 -31.31
N ASN A 575 -26.82 0.83 -31.49
CA ASN A 575 -28.15 1.08 -30.94
C ASN A 575 -29.30 0.79 -31.93
N ALA A 576 -29.14 -0.23 -32.78
CA ALA A 576 -30.16 -0.64 -33.75
C ALA A 576 -30.02 -2.12 -34.16
N CYS A 577 -31.14 -2.76 -34.51
CA CYS A 577 -31.15 -4.03 -35.23
C CYS A 577 -30.69 -3.81 -36.69
N ARG A 578 -29.74 -4.61 -37.16
CA ARG A 578 -29.20 -4.56 -38.53
C ARG A 578 -29.15 -5.96 -39.13
N PRO A 579 -29.27 -6.11 -40.48
CA PRO A 579 -29.09 -7.41 -41.12
C PRO A 579 -27.79 -8.08 -40.67
N VAL A 580 -27.89 -9.37 -40.31
CA VAL A 580 -26.71 -10.21 -40.08
C VAL A 580 -25.92 -10.22 -41.39
N GLN A 581 -24.64 -9.83 -41.34
CA GLN A 581 -23.80 -9.88 -42.54
C GLN A 581 -23.69 -11.33 -43.01
N PRO A 582 -23.81 -11.61 -44.33
CA PRO A 582 -23.58 -12.96 -44.84
C PRO A 582 -22.16 -13.42 -44.46
N LYS A 583 -22.05 -14.67 -43.98
CA LYS A 583 -20.76 -15.27 -43.65
C LYS A 583 -19.87 -15.28 -44.91
N PRO A 584 -18.54 -15.07 -44.77
CA PRO A 584 -17.67 -14.98 -45.94
C PRO A 584 -17.65 -16.30 -46.72
N GLU A 585 -17.97 -16.23 -48.01
CA GLU A 585 -18.00 -17.38 -48.93
C GLU A 585 -16.63 -18.09 -49.02
N GLN A 586 -15.54 -17.38 -48.72
CA GLN A 586 -14.18 -17.92 -48.70
C GLN A 586 -13.38 -17.41 -47.50
N CYS A 587 -12.67 -18.31 -46.83
CA CYS A 587 -11.78 -17.96 -45.73
C CYS A 587 -10.47 -17.37 -46.25
N THR A 588 -10.21 -16.10 -45.92
CA THR A 588 -9.07 -15.33 -46.45
C THR A 588 -7.74 -15.60 -45.74
N ILE A 589 -7.78 -16.21 -44.54
CA ILE A 589 -6.59 -16.57 -43.78
C ILE A 589 -6.11 -17.95 -44.22
N ARG A 590 -4.82 -18.04 -44.59
CA ARG A 590 -4.25 -19.25 -45.21
C ARG A 590 -4.32 -20.45 -44.26
N GLY A 591 -5.09 -21.46 -44.66
CA GLY A 591 -5.27 -22.71 -43.90
C GLY A 591 -6.49 -22.74 -42.98
N GLN A 592 -7.34 -21.69 -42.97
CA GLN A 592 -8.67 -21.81 -42.39
C GLN A 592 -9.60 -22.63 -43.30
N VAL A 593 -10.59 -23.27 -42.68
CA VAL A 593 -11.68 -24.03 -43.31
C VAL A 593 -13.00 -23.57 -42.69
N HIS A 594 -14.11 -23.71 -43.41
CA HIS A 594 -15.43 -23.55 -42.83
C HIS A 594 -15.74 -24.71 -41.87
N ASP A 595 -16.29 -24.42 -40.71
CA ASP A 595 -16.88 -25.43 -39.82
C ASP A 595 -18.32 -25.79 -40.22
N ALA A 596 -18.99 -26.61 -39.40
CA ALA A 596 -20.35 -27.08 -39.65
C ALA A 596 -21.39 -25.94 -39.67
N ASP A 597 -21.10 -24.81 -39.03
CA ASP A 597 -21.97 -23.63 -38.97
C ASP A 597 -21.60 -22.60 -40.07
N GLY A 598 -20.56 -22.88 -40.86
CA GLY A 598 -20.08 -22.01 -41.94
C GLY A 598 -19.18 -20.87 -41.46
N ASP A 599 -18.53 -20.98 -40.30
CA ASP A 599 -17.54 -20.02 -39.81
C ASP A 599 -16.11 -20.44 -40.15
N CYS A 600 -15.25 -19.46 -40.46
CA CYS A 600 -13.86 -19.70 -40.86
C CYS A 600 -12.96 -19.98 -39.66
N VAL A 601 -12.64 -21.25 -39.41
CA VAL A 601 -11.84 -21.74 -38.28
C VAL A 601 -10.52 -22.37 -38.72
N CYS A 602 -9.55 -22.45 -37.81
CA CYS A 602 -8.35 -23.26 -38.05
C CYS A 602 -8.62 -24.75 -37.73
N PRO A 603 -8.08 -25.71 -38.51
CA PRO A 603 -8.17 -27.13 -38.21
C PRO A 603 -7.67 -27.49 -36.79
N ARG A 604 -8.25 -28.55 -36.20
CA ARG A 604 -7.88 -29.05 -34.86
C ARG A 604 -6.36 -29.17 -34.70
N GLY A 605 -5.83 -28.63 -33.61
CA GLY A 605 -4.39 -28.59 -33.33
C GLY A 605 -3.66 -27.35 -33.88
N THR A 606 -4.34 -26.45 -34.58
CA THR A 606 -3.74 -25.22 -35.16
C THR A 606 -4.44 -23.93 -34.73
N GLU A 607 -3.67 -22.84 -34.63
CA GLU A 607 -4.13 -21.49 -34.29
C GLU A 607 -3.77 -20.48 -35.40
N VAL A 608 -4.52 -19.38 -35.53
CA VAL A 608 -4.17 -18.29 -36.46
C VAL A 608 -2.94 -17.57 -35.95
N ARG A 609 -1.82 -17.69 -36.67
CA ARG A 609 -0.55 -17.04 -36.29
C ARG A 609 0.21 -16.51 -37.49
N ASN A 610 0.43 -15.19 -37.49
CA ASN A 610 1.03 -14.42 -38.59
C ASN A 610 0.29 -14.66 -39.93
N GLY A 611 -1.05 -14.55 -39.91
CA GLY A 611 -1.88 -14.64 -41.12
C GLY A 611 -2.08 -16.04 -41.72
N ALA A 612 -1.71 -17.11 -40.99
CA ALA A 612 -1.94 -18.49 -41.40
C ALA A 612 -2.24 -19.38 -40.19
N CYS A 613 -2.98 -20.48 -40.39
CA CYS A 613 -3.13 -21.51 -39.36
C CYS A 613 -1.79 -22.26 -39.18
N ARG A 614 -1.29 -22.34 -37.94
CA ARG A 614 -0.04 -23.01 -37.59
C ARG A 614 -0.25 -23.93 -36.37
N PRO A 615 0.52 -25.02 -36.21
CA PRO A 615 0.44 -25.86 -35.02
C PRO A 615 0.59 -25.04 -33.74
N MET A 616 -0.30 -25.29 -32.77
CA MET A 616 -0.18 -24.71 -31.43
C MET A 616 1.16 -25.14 -30.82
N ARG A 617 1.88 -24.20 -30.19
CA ARG A 617 3.16 -24.53 -29.55
C ARG A 617 2.92 -25.39 -28.30
N PRO A 618 3.83 -26.34 -27.98
CA PRO A 618 3.80 -27.02 -26.69
C PRO A 618 3.85 -26.01 -25.53
N LYS A 619 3.05 -26.24 -24.49
CA LYS A 619 3.12 -25.44 -23.26
C LYS A 619 4.48 -25.68 -22.57
N PRO A 620 5.05 -24.66 -21.90
CA PRO A 620 6.37 -24.79 -21.27
C PRO A 620 6.34 -25.77 -20.09
N GLU A 621 7.25 -26.75 -20.09
CA GLU A 621 7.38 -27.76 -19.02
C GLU A 621 7.68 -27.14 -17.64
N GLN A 622 8.28 -25.95 -17.60
CA GLN A 622 8.60 -25.23 -16.36
C GLN A 622 8.30 -23.74 -16.48
N CYS A 623 7.69 -23.17 -15.43
CA CYS A 623 7.39 -21.75 -15.35
C CYS A 623 8.62 -20.94 -14.93
N THR A 624 9.08 -20.04 -15.80
CA THR A 624 10.33 -19.29 -15.61
C THR A 624 10.20 -18.06 -14.73
N ILE A 625 8.97 -17.57 -14.47
CA ILE A 625 8.72 -16.41 -13.60
C ILE A 625 8.58 -16.89 -12.16
N ARG A 626 9.35 -16.29 -11.25
CA ARG A 626 9.46 -16.74 -9.86
C ARG A 626 8.10 -16.68 -9.13
N GLY A 627 7.62 -17.84 -8.71
CA GLY A 627 6.34 -17.98 -7.97
C GLY A 627 5.13 -18.26 -8.85
N GLN A 628 5.29 -18.44 -10.17
CA GLN A 628 4.25 -19.05 -10.99
C GLN A 628 4.15 -20.55 -10.74
N VAL A 629 2.95 -21.09 -10.95
CA VAL A 629 2.61 -22.51 -10.91
C VAL A 629 1.80 -22.86 -12.16
N HIS A 630 1.81 -24.12 -12.57
CA HIS A 630 0.86 -24.60 -13.57
C HIS A 630 -0.56 -24.65 -13.00
N ASP A 631 -1.55 -24.18 -13.75
CA ASP A 631 -2.96 -24.42 -13.46
C ASP A 631 -3.44 -25.79 -13.98
N ALA A 632 -4.74 -26.05 -13.85
CA ALA A 632 -5.36 -27.31 -14.27
C ALA A 632 -5.25 -27.55 -15.80
N ASP A 633 -5.10 -26.49 -16.60
CA ASP A 633 -4.92 -26.55 -18.04
C ASP A 633 -3.43 -26.64 -18.45
N GLY A 634 -2.51 -26.56 -17.48
CA GLY A 634 -1.07 -26.58 -17.71
C GLY A 634 -0.47 -25.23 -18.15
N ASP A 635 -1.14 -24.11 -17.88
CA ASP A 635 -0.61 -22.77 -18.11
C ASP A 635 0.09 -22.19 -16.88
N CYS A 636 1.17 -21.44 -17.10
CA CYS A 636 1.96 -20.82 -16.04
C CYS A 636 1.27 -19.56 -15.50
N VAL A 637 0.62 -19.68 -14.35
CA VAL A 637 -0.16 -18.61 -13.70
C VAL A 637 0.41 -18.24 -12.33
N CYS A 638 0.07 -17.05 -11.83
CA CYS A 638 0.33 -16.70 -10.44
C CYS A 638 -0.77 -17.25 -9.51
N PRO A 639 -0.45 -17.72 -8.30
CA PRO A 639 -1.44 -18.15 -7.31
C PRO A 639 -2.50 -17.08 -7.00
N ARG A 640 -3.72 -17.50 -6.66
CA ARG A 640 -4.85 -16.61 -6.33
C ARG A 640 -4.43 -15.50 -5.36
N GLY A 641 -4.82 -14.27 -5.67
CA GLY A 641 -4.44 -13.06 -4.90
C GLY A 641 -3.08 -12.46 -5.27
N THR A 642 -2.34 -13.04 -6.23
CA THR A 642 -1.05 -12.52 -6.70
C THR A 642 -1.03 -12.25 -8.21
N GLU A 643 -0.21 -11.28 -8.63
CA GLU A 643 0.02 -10.86 -10.02
C GLU A 643 1.52 -10.87 -10.34
N VAL A 644 1.91 -11.02 -11.61
CA VAL A 644 3.31 -10.87 -12.03
C VAL A 644 3.71 -9.40 -11.91
N ARG A 645 4.56 -9.06 -10.94
CA ARG A 645 5.10 -7.71 -10.77
C ARG A 645 6.62 -7.73 -10.55
N ASN A 646 7.35 -7.12 -11.48
CA ASN A 646 8.82 -7.11 -11.53
C ASN A 646 9.43 -8.54 -11.49
N GLY A 647 9.00 -9.40 -12.43
CA GLY A 647 9.58 -10.74 -12.64
C GLY A 647 9.25 -11.79 -11.56
N ALA A 648 8.30 -11.52 -10.68
CA ALA A 648 7.84 -12.48 -9.67
C ALA A 648 6.34 -12.29 -9.38
N CYS A 649 5.66 -13.35 -8.94
CA CYS A 649 4.30 -13.24 -8.40
C CYS A 649 4.33 -12.47 -7.06
N ARG A 650 3.51 -11.43 -6.94
CA ARG A 650 3.40 -10.59 -5.74
C ARG A 650 1.93 -10.31 -5.41
N PRO A 651 1.56 -10.07 -4.14
CA PRO A 651 0.20 -9.70 -3.77
C PRO A 651 -0.32 -8.52 -4.60
N ILE A 652 -1.54 -8.71 -5.13
CA ILE A 652 -2.32 -7.67 -5.80
C ILE A 652 -2.55 -6.57 -4.76
N ARG A 653 -2.17 -5.33 -5.07
CA ARG A 653 -2.43 -4.21 -4.15
C ARG A 653 -3.93 -3.92 -4.13
N PRO A 654 -4.55 -3.73 -2.95
CA PRO A 654 -5.94 -3.27 -2.90
C PRO A 654 -6.07 -1.93 -3.62
N LYS A 655 -7.13 -1.79 -4.42
CA LYS A 655 -7.41 -0.55 -5.14
C LYS A 655 -7.81 0.54 -4.13
N PRO A 656 -7.37 1.79 -4.30
CA PRO A 656 -7.71 2.85 -3.36
C PRO A 656 -9.21 3.15 -3.42
N GLU A 657 -9.87 3.07 -2.27
CA GLU A 657 -11.31 3.37 -2.09
C GLU A 657 -11.64 4.80 -2.54
N GLN A 658 -10.68 5.73 -2.42
CA GLN A 658 -10.82 7.11 -2.87
C GLN A 658 -9.62 7.55 -3.70
N CYS A 659 -9.89 8.25 -4.81
CA CYS A 659 -8.85 8.80 -5.67
C CYS A 659 -8.26 10.08 -5.06
N THR A 660 -7.02 10.00 -4.59
CA THR A 660 -6.35 11.08 -3.85
C THR A 660 -5.95 12.29 -4.70
N ILE A 661 -5.96 12.15 -6.03
CA ILE A 661 -5.65 13.23 -6.98
C ILE A 661 -6.96 13.92 -7.39
N ARG A 662 -7.02 15.24 -7.19
CA ARG A 662 -8.25 16.03 -7.36
C ARG A 662 -8.78 15.94 -8.80
N GLY A 663 -10.00 15.42 -8.96
CA GLY A 663 -10.66 15.27 -10.26
C GLY A 663 -10.40 13.94 -10.97
N GLN A 664 -9.72 12.99 -10.33
CA GLN A 664 -9.80 11.59 -10.75
C GLN A 664 -11.16 10.99 -10.37
N VAL A 665 -11.60 10.01 -11.15
CA VAL A 665 -12.81 9.19 -10.94
C VAL A 665 -12.43 7.72 -11.10
N HIS A 666 -13.18 6.81 -10.48
CA HIS A 666 -13.02 5.39 -10.74
C HIS A 666 -13.53 5.05 -12.15
N ASP A 667 -12.75 4.27 -12.91
CA ASP A 667 -13.24 3.62 -14.14
C ASP A 667 -14.16 2.44 -13.81
N ALA A 668 -14.76 1.82 -14.83
CA ALA A 668 -15.61 0.64 -14.68
C ALA A 668 -14.89 -0.61 -14.13
N LYS A 669 -13.58 -0.53 -13.87
CA LYS A 669 -12.75 -1.56 -13.25
C LYS A 669 -12.24 -1.13 -11.85
N GLY A 670 -12.70 0.01 -11.32
CA GLY A 670 -12.30 0.53 -10.01
C GLY A 670 -10.91 1.16 -9.96
N ASN A 671 -10.33 1.57 -11.10
CA ASN A 671 -9.04 2.27 -11.13
C ASN A 671 -9.25 3.79 -11.15
N CYS A 672 -8.45 4.54 -10.39
CA CYS A 672 -8.48 5.99 -10.40
C CYS A 672 -7.88 6.56 -11.71
N VAL A 673 -8.75 7.10 -12.57
CA VAL A 673 -8.39 7.68 -13.87
C VAL A 673 -8.84 9.13 -13.97
N CYS A 674 -8.15 9.92 -14.80
CA CYS A 674 -8.65 11.25 -15.16
C CYS A 674 -9.74 11.14 -16.25
N PRO A 675 -10.84 11.91 -16.17
CA PRO A 675 -11.87 11.94 -17.21
C PRO A 675 -11.34 12.20 -18.62
N ARG A 676 -12.05 11.73 -19.65
CA ARG A 676 -11.64 11.86 -21.06
C ARG A 676 -11.22 13.30 -21.40
N GLY A 677 -10.05 13.44 -22.02
CA GLY A 677 -9.44 14.74 -22.37
C GLY A 677 -8.58 15.37 -21.26
N THR A 678 -8.45 14.75 -20.09
CA THR A 678 -7.58 15.21 -18.99
C THR A 678 -6.48 14.19 -18.63
N GLU A 679 -5.44 14.68 -17.97
CA GLU A 679 -4.30 13.89 -17.44
C GLU A 679 -3.87 14.42 -16.08
N VAL A 680 -3.15 13.60 -15.30
CA VAL A 680 -2.60 14.00 -14.00
C VAL A 680 -1.47 15.00 -14.21
N ARG A 681 -1.61 16.21 -13.64
CA ARG A 681 -0.52 17.21 -13.55
C ARG A 681 -0.45 17.80 -12.15
N GLY A 682 0.59 17.42 -11.41
CA GLY A 682 0.64 17.62 -9.96
C GLY A 682 -0.50 16.84 -9.29
N ASN A 683 -1.12 17.41 -8.26
CA ASN A 683 -2.20 16.77 -7.51
C ASN A 683 -3.61 16.98 -8.11
N ALA A 684 -3.74 17.22 -9.42
CA ALA A 684 -5.05 17.35 -10.08
C ALA A 684 -5.08 16.83 -11.52
N CYS A 685 -6.25 16.37 -11.97
CA CYS A 685 -6.54 16.17 -13.38
C CYS A 685 -6.72 17.51 -14.09
N ARG A 686 -5.93 17.76 -15.13
CA ARG A 686 -5.99 18.96 -15.97
C ARG A 686 -6.17 18.57 -17.43
N ARG A 687 -6.77 19.42 -18.26
CA ARG A 687 -6.88 19.16 -19.71
C ARG A 687 -5.48 18.85 -20.27
N LYS A 688 -5.38 17.80 -21.09
CA LYS A 688 -4.15 17.51 -21.82
C LYS A 688 -3.78 18.74 -22.63
N GLN A 689 -2.60 19.31 -22.41
CA GLN A 689 -2.05 20.25 -23.39
C GLN A 689 -1.79 19.44 -24.66
N PRO A 690 -2.16 19.93 -25.85
CA PRO A 690 -1.76 19.28 -27.07
C PRO A 690 -0.23 19.24 -27.11
N THR A 691 0.33 18.03 -27.27
CA THR A 691 1.72 17.86 -27.69
C THR A 691 1.85 18.53 -29.04
N GLN A 692 2.50 19.68 -29.06
CA GLN A 692 2.63 20.51 -30.24
C GLN A 692 3.59 19.82 -31.21
N GLU A 693 3.06 19.04 -32.15
CA GLU A 693 3.81 18.57 -33.31
C GLU A 693 4.38 19.80 -34.03
N GLN A 694 5.70 19.85 -34.12
CA GLN A 694 6.43 21.03 -34.56
C GLN A 694 6.35 21.15 -36.08
N CYS A 695 5.89 22.28 -36.60
CA CYS A 695 5.81 22.50 -38.05
C CYS A 695 7.16 22.22 -38.76
N ASP A 696 7.15 21.28 -39.71
CA ASP A 696 8.37 20.77 -40.37
C ASP A 696 9.13 21.85 -41.15
N ILE A 697 8.44 22.87 -41.67
CA ILE A 697 9.03 23.95 -42.46
C ILE A 697 9.54 25.06 -41.54
N ARG A 698 10.86 25.31 -41.59
CA ARG A 698 11.56 26.23 -40.68
C ARG A 698 10.98 27.65 -40.76
N GLY A 699 10.40 28.09 -39.64
CA GLY A 699 9.81 29.43 -39.48
C GLY A 699 8.29 29.49 -39.63
N GLN A 700 7.61 28.38 -39.89
CA GLN A 700 6.15 28.31 -39.76
C GLN A 700 5.71 28.29 -38.29
N VAL A 701 4.49 28.78 -38.06
CA VAL A 701 3.82 28.82 -36.76
C VAL A 701 2.37 28.36 -36.91
N HIS A 702 1.78 27.76 -35.87
CA HIS A 702 0.37 27.36 -35.93
C HIS A 702 -0.55 28.60 -35.82
N ASN A 703 -1.57 28.65 -36.66
CA ASN A 703 -2.64 29.63 -36.53
C ASN A 703 -3.66 29.21 -35.44
N LYS A 704 -4.71 30.02 -35.22
CA LYS A 704 -5.77 29.73 -34.22
C LYS A 704 -6.59 28.45 -34.49
N ARG A 705 -6.44 27.81 -35.66
CA ARG A 705 -7.08 26.54 -36.03
C ARG A 705 -6.12 25.34 -35.93
N GLY A 706 -4.85 25.57 -35.59
CA GLY A 706 -3.82 24.53 -35.49
C GLY A 706 -3.01 24.29 -36.77
N GLU A 707 -3.26 25.05 -37.84
CA GLU A 707 -2.61 24.86 -39.14
C GLU A 707 -1.26 25.58 -39.20
N CYS A 708 -0.21 24.93 -39.72
CA CYS A 708 1.12 25.51 -39.90
C CYS A 708 1.16 26.54 -41.05
N VAL A 709 1.48 27.81 -40.73
CA VAL A 709 1.51 28.91 -41.69
C VAL A 709 2.75 29.80 -41.51
N CYS A 710 3.19 30.48 -42.56
CA CYS A 710 4.24 31.51 -42.42
C CYS A 710 3.68 32.78 -41.75
N PRO A 711 4.47 33.46 -40.88
CA PRO A 711 4.10 34.77 -40.33
C PRO A 711 3.80 35.82 -41.41
N ARG A 712 2.86 36.74 -41.12
CA ARG A 712 2.43 37.80 -42.05
C ARG A 712 3.62 38.57 -42.63
N GLY A 713 3.63 38.73 -43.95
CA GLY A 713 4.72 39.38 -44.70
C GLY A 713 5.89 38.45 -45.06
N THR A 714 5.78 37.15 -44.78
CA THR A 714 6.72 36.12 -45.24
C THR A 714 5.99 35.00 -45.97
N GLN A 715 6.69 34.33 -46.90
CA GLN A 715 6.20 33.14 -47.61
C GLN A 715 7.30 32.07 -47.65
N VAL A 716 6.95 30.82 -47.96
CA VAL A 716 7.95 29.75 -48.06
C VAL A 716 8.83 29.99 -49.28
N ILE A 717 10.12 30.23 -49.06
CA ILE A 717 11.16 30.39 -50.09
C ILE A 717 12.34 29.50 -49.71
N ASN A 718 12.64 28.51 -50.55
CA ASN A 718 13.70 27.51 -50.34
C ASN A 718 13.61 26.84 -48.95
N GLY A 719 12.45 26.24 -48.66
CA GLY A 719 12.22 25.43 -47.45
C GLY A 719 12.13 26.20 -46.12
N ALA A 720 12.03 27.53 -46.15
CA ALA A 720 11.86 28.35 -44.94
C ALA A 720 10.97 29.57 -45.20
N CYS A 721 10.28 30.08 -44.17
CA CYS A 721 9.54 31.33 -44.28
C CYS A 721 10.49 32.53 -44.39
N ARG A 722 10.46 33.26 -45.51
CA ARG A 722 11.30 34.44 -45.78
C ARG A 722 10.46 35.59 -46.32
N LYS A 723 10.92 36.83 -46.12
CA LYS A 723 10.34 37.99 -46.82
C LYS A 723 10.72 37.94 -48.30
N PRO A 724 9.81 38.25 -49.24
CA PRO A 724 10.18 38.51 -50.63
C PRO A 724 11.23 39.62 -50.69
N ARG A 725 12.25 39.50 -51.56
CA ARG A 725 13.23 40.57 -51.77
C ARG A 725 12.60 41.69 -52.59
N GLN A 726 12.70 42.91 -52.09
CA GLN A 726 12.42 44.15 -52.81
C GLN A 726 13.75 44.65 -53.38
N GLU A 727 13.79 45.04 -54.65
CA GLU A 727 15.01 45.61 -55.25
C GLU A 727 15.34 46.96 -54.60
N VAL A 728 16.64 47.22 -54.39
CA VAL A 728 17.13 48.39 -53.63
C VAL A 728 17.67 49.43 -54.59
N GLU A 729 16.89 50.46 -54.88
CA GLU A 729 17.40 51.68 -55.53
C GLU A 729 18.18 52.54 -54.52
N CYS A 730 19.27 53.16 -54.96
CA CYS A 730 20.05 54.09 -54.15
C CYS A 730 19.37 55.47 -54.07
N ALA A 731 19.50 56.15 -52.92
CA ALA A 731 18.91 57.47 -52.73
C ALA A 731 19.52 58.55 -53.67
N PRO A 732 18.74 59.55 -54.12
CA PRO A 732 19.20 60.59 -55.04
C PRO A 732 20.47 61.31 -54.55
N GLY A 733 21.45 61.46 -55.44
CA GLY A 733 22.78 62.02 -55.11
C GLY A 733 23.83 60.97 -54.72
N SER A 734 23.46 59.69 -54.69
CA SER A 734 24.38 58.55 -54.60
C SER A 734 24.19 57.60 -55.79
N GLN A 735 25.24 56.87 -56.16
CA GLN A 735 25.19 55.84 -57.21
C GLN A 735 25.72 54.51 -56.68
N MET A 736 25.13 53.40 -57.13
CA MET A 736 25.55 52.06 -56.75
C MET A 736 26.87 51.72 -57.46
N ILE A 737 27.94 51.51 -56.70
CA ILE A 737 29.24 51.08 -57.21
C ILE A 737 29.70 49.90 -56.35
N ASN A 738 30.05 48.79 -56.99
CA ASN A 738 30.52 47.55 -56.34
C ASN A 738 29.61 47.05 -55.18
N GLY A 739 28.29 47.18 -55.34
CA GLY A 739 27.30 46.69 -54.35
C GLY A 739 27.08 47.61 -53.14
N GLN A 740 27.61 48.84 -53.13
CA GLN A 740 27.29 49.85 -52.12
C GLN A 740 26.88 51.18 -52.79
N CYS A 741 25.92 51.88 -52.20
CA CYS A 741 25.54 53.23 -52.64
C CYS A 741 26.59 54.25 -52.16
N GLN A 742 27.33 54.87 -53.09
CA GLN A 742 28.37 55.86 -52.78
C GLN A 742 27.92 57.28 -53.17
N PRO A 743 28.17 58.32 -52.35
CA PRO A 743 27.74 59.69 -52.62
C PRO A 743 28.57 60.36 -53.73
N ILE A 744 27.91 61.16 -54.58
CA ILE A 744 28.56 61.86 -55.70
C ILE A 744 29.24 63.14 -55.20
N ILE A 745 30.54 63.08 -54.92
CA ILE A 745 31.32 64.21 -54.36
C ILE A 745 31.54 65.31 -55.40
N ARG A 746 30.69 66.34 -55.39
CA ARG A 746 30.89 67.59 -56.16
C ARG A 746 31.71 68.60 -55.34
N ARG A 747 33.02 68.69 -55.59
CA ARG A 747 33.93 69.67 -54.96
C ARG A 747 33.54 71.12 -55.32
N ARG A 748 33.47 72.01 -54.32
CA ARG A 748 33.26 73.46 -54.48
C ARG A 748 34.54 74.22 -54.13
N CYS A 749 34.59 75.50 -54.49
CA CYS A 749 35.69 76.39 -54.11
C CYS A 749 35.66 76.71 -52.59
N PRO A 750 36.82 76.94 -51.93
CA PRO A 750 36.88 77.34 -50.53
C PRO A 750 36.25 78.72 -50.27
N GLU A 751 35.82 78.97 -49.03
CA GLU A 751 35.24 80.24 -48.61
C GLU A 751 36.20 81.42 -48.86
N GLY A 752 35.63 82.60 -49.10
CA GLY A 752 36.38 83.77 -49.56
C GLY A 752 36.78 83.75 -51.04
N THR A 753 36.45 82.68 -51.79
CA THR A 753 36.69 82.59 -53.24
C THR A 753 35.45 82.20 -54.04
N ILE A 754 35.33 82.67 -55.28
CA ILE A 754 34.28 82.26 -56.24
C ILE A 754 34.89 81.56 -57.45
N GLY A 755 34.17 80.61 -58.03
CA GLY A 755 34.62 79.85 -59.21
C GLY A 755 34.13 78.39 -59.20
N ARG A 756 34.76 77.55 -60.01
CA ARG A 756 34.48 76.11 -60.09
C ARG A 756 35.77 75.33 -59.89
N TYR A 757 35.81 74.51 -58.85
CA TYR A 757 37.01 73.76 -58.43
C TYR A 757 37.60 72.97 -59.61
N PRO A 758 38.92 73.03 -59.86
CA PRO A 758 39.97 73.61 -59.00
C PRO A 758 40.22 75.13 -59.19
N ASN A 759 39.53 75.81 -60.10
CA ASN A 759 39.86 77.19 -60.50
C ASN A 759 38.97 78.22 -59.77
N CYS A 760 39.50 78.80 -58.69
CA CYS A 760 38.79 79.68 -57.75
C CYS A 760 39.52 81.04 -57.59
N ARG A 761 38.81 82.16 -57.37
CA ARG A 761 39.40 83.53 -57.25
C ARG A 761 38.86 84.32 -56.04
N PRO A 762 39.66 85.15 -55.33
CA PRO A 762 39.26 85.71 -54.03
C PRO A 762 38.37 86.98 -54.08
N LEU A 763 37.56 87.18 -53.04
CA LEU A 763 36.82 88.41 -52.73
C LEU A 763 37.59 89.26 -51.70
N ARG A 764 37.67 90.59 -51.87
CA ARG A 764 38.34 91.53 -50.93
C ARG A 764 37.32 92.39 -50.18
N GLY A 765 37.42 92.51 -48.84
CA GLY A 765 36.50 93.40 -48.09
C GLY A 765 36.52 93.42 -46.54
N GLN A 766 37.69 93.43 -45.88
CA GLN A 766 37.93 93.88 -44.48
C GLN A 766 37.38 93.08 -43.24
N PRO A 767 37.97 93.26 -42.02
CA PRO A 767 37.89 92.28 -40.91
C PRO A 767 37.57 92.86 -39.50
N SER A 768 37.51 92.01 -38.43
CA SER A 768 38.41 92.07 -37.23
C SER A 768 37.90 91.36 -35.95
N LEU A 769 38.86 90.91 -35.10
CA LEU A 769 38.81 90.59 -33.64
C LEU A 769 37.93 89.40 -33.16
N GLU A 770 38.42 88.30 -32.59
CA GLU A 770 39.24 88.04 -31.36
C GLU A 770 38.46 87.96 -30.03
N LEU A 771 38.46 86.77 -29.38
CA LEU A 771 39.02 86.51 -28.03
C LEU A 771 38.84 85.03 -27.57
N ASN A 772 39.48 84.65 -26.46
CA ASN A 772 39.97 83.28 -26.16
C ASN A 772 39.52 82.78 -24.73
N PRO A 773 40.03 81.68 -24.08
CA PRO A 773 39.14 80.68 -23.47
C PRO A 773 39.33 80.37 -21.94
N GLY A 774 38.48 79.50 -21.38
CA GLY A 774 38.58 78.86 -20.04
C GLY A 774 37.40 77.91 -19.78
N LEU A 775 37.36 77.01 -18.77
CA LEU A 775 38.36 76.55 -17.78
C LEU A 775 37.96 75.14 -17.25
N LEU A 776 38.74 74.54 -16.34
CA LEU A 776 38.68 73.14 -15.88
C LEU A 776 37.91 72.89 -14.54
N LEU A 777 37.55 71.61 -14.31
CA LEU A 777 37.44 70.88 -13.02
C LEU A 777 36.30 71.19 -11.99
N GLN A 778 35.51 70.18 -11.60
CA GLN A 778 35.57 69.46 -10.30
C GLN A 778 34.42 68.42 -10.08
N GLN A 779 34.60 67.47 -9.15
CA GLN A 779 33.63 66.45 -8.71
C GLN A 779 33.33 66.60 -7.20
N VAL A 780 32.06 66.57 -6.73
CA VAL A 780 31.66 66.14 -5.35
C VAL A 780 30.19 65.60 -5.35
N LEU A 781 29.87 64.67 -4.43
CA LEU A 781 28.58 64.00 -4.15
C LEU A 781 28.16 64.24 -2.66
N PRO A 782 26.99 63.79 -2.09
CA PRO A 782 25.62 63.56 -2.60
C PRO A 782 24.47 63.99 -1.62
N ARG A 783 23.19 63.65 -1.96
CA ARG A 783 21.94 63.64 -1.11
C ARG A 783 21.33 65.03 -0.77
N ARG A 784 20.01 65.22 -0.61
CA ARG A 784 18.84 64.32 -0.41
C ARG A 784 17.53 64.93 -1.01
N ARG A 785 16.48 64.10 -1.18
CA ARG A 785 15.08 64.41 -1.59
C ARG A 785 14.35 65.36 -0.60
N PRO A 786 13.21 66.06 -0.93
CA PRO A 786 12.03 65.52 -1.65
C PRO A 786 11.24 66.40 -2.65
N GLN A 787 10.43 65.71 -3.49
CA GLN A 787 9.00 65.91 -3.89
C GLN A 787 8.38 67.33 -3.74
N VAL A 788 7.67 67.90 -4.74
CA VAL A 788 6.19 67.81 -4.90
C VAL A 788 5.69 68.65 -6.13
N GLU A 789 4.76 68.10 -6.96
CA GLU A 789 3.67 68.74 -7.77
C GLU A 789 3.98 69.80 -8.89
N GLN A 790 3.09 70.16 -9.85
CA GLN A 790 1.71 69.73 -10.28
C GLN A 790 1.41 70.19 -11.75
N GLN A 791 0.48 69.49 -12.45
CA GLN A 791 -0.59 69.98 -13.37
C GLN A 791 -1.20 68.73 -14.06
N GLN A 792 -2.47 68.31 -13.87
CA GLN A 792 -3.79 68.94 -14.17
C GLN A 792 -3.94 69.30 -15.66
N ASP A 793 -5.00 68.97 -16.40
CA ASP A 793 -6.34 68.39 -16.10
C ASP A 793 -7.02 67.96 -17.46
N PRO A 794 -8.33 67.62 -17.63
CA PRO A 794 -9.38 67.11 -16.72
C PRO A 794 -10.22 65.92 -17.29
N VAL A 795 -11.28 65.51 -16.55
CA VAL A 795 -12.38 64.57 -16.93
C VAL A 795 -13.65 65.36 -17.36
N PRO A 796 -14.62 64.77 -18.13
CA PRO A 796 -15.87 64.19 -17.57
C PRO A 796 -16.35 62.92 -18.37
N ASP A 797 -17.46 62.21 -18.15
CA ASP A 797 -18.61 62.27 -17.20
C ASP A 797 -19.15 60.82 -16.94
N ARG A 798 -19.34 60.38 -15.69
CA ARG A 798 -20.61 60.17 -14.92
C ARG A 798 -21.47 58.88 -15.09
N ILE A 799 -21.49 58.10 -13.98
CA ILE A 799 -22.67 57.56 -13.21
C ILE A 799 -23.61 56.55 -13.94
N LEU A 800 -23.92 55.34 -13.41
CA LEU A 800 -24.75 55.04 -12.22
C LEU A 800 -24.49 53.61 -11.65
N LYS A 801 -24.46 53.47 -10.31
CA LYS A 801 -25.12 52.45 -9.40
C LYS A 801 -25.13 50.94 -9.77
N LEU A 802 -25.25 49.95 -8.86
CA LEU A 802 -25.02 49.73 -7.40
C LEU A 802 -25.27 48.22 -7.13
N GLN A 803 -24.85 47.71 -5.96
CA GLN A 803 -25.45 46.55 -5.22
C GLN A 803 -25.32 45.08 -5.69
N GLN A 804 -24.83 44.26 -4.73
CA GLN A 804 -25.36 42.97 -4.23
C GLN A 804 -25.93 41.93 -5.22
N GLN A 805 -25.31 40.76 -5.31
CA GLN A 805 -25.53 39.63 -4.38
C GLN A 805 -24.32 38.68 -4.36
#